data_AF-A0A7J7IYN4-F1
#
_entry.id   AF-A0A7J7IYN4-F1
#
_cell.length_a   1.000
_cell.length_b   1.000
_cell.length_c   1.000
_cell.angle_alpha   90.00
_cell.angle_beta   90.00
_cell.angle_gamma   90.00
#
_symmetry.space_group_name_H-M   'P 1'
#
loop_
_entity.id
_entity.type
_entity.pdbx_description
1 polymer ?
#
loop_
_entity_poly.entity_id
_entity_poly.type
_entity_poly.pdbx_seq_one_letter_code
_entity_poly.pdbx_strand_id
1 'polypeptide(L)'
;MSTHQLYEDLRKLWYSPERFREKLAALPDTGRFSVLREKGHNNWTILHNAVWNGYPEIVKHVIDLVTDHDLYRLLAMQNKKAETPVHYAAHNNHTGILKQIIDAVPAVDSLKLLSTRNGKGNTALHCAAYNGYAEIVKCIKDYFSAEALNTIFSIKNEVGNTVIHCAAYKGHSEILQCIVDIVPADELLKLLAMQNSNGSTAIHSIACSGNTESLKHIVDSISTDDCYKLLAMKDHYGGTVVNLAALNGQTEILKQVIDLVTTEELLELLNIENKDGNTVLLCATYQGHSEILKCIVDSVPADELLNLLAKQNSKGYTAIHDIAFSGDTESLKHIADSVSTDDFYKLLAMKNQHGDTAVNLAVHKNQTQILKQVIDLVKIEALLELLNIKNETGNTTLLCVAHQGHSEILKCIVDIVPADGLLKLLAKQNSKGYTIMHSIACSGNTESLKHIIDSISADDCYKLLAMKDHHGNTAVNLAAFNGQTEILKQVIDLATTAKLLELLSIENKDGLLKLLAMQNGKGYTAIHSIASSGNTESLRHVVDSISTDDCYELLTIKNINGSTPIHIAVHKGHTEFLKCMINKISQNAANKLLSIVDQEGQTIIHNAAENNHLEILNCILDCVPEPERFSLISIQDKSGSTAVHNSAYKGYTHIIQCMLSTLSETETLELLQLQNINSNTALHCAADRGHTETVEYIVNSVSTPDLVRQLRMQNKDGKTPLHYAADSGYRKDIESK
;
A
#
# COMPACT_ATOMS: atom_id res chain seq x y z
N MET A 1 14.07 -68.65 -3.05
CA MET A 1 13.99 -67.33 -2.38
C MET A 1 13.77 -66.27 -3.45
N SER A 2 12.83 -65.33 -3.27
CA SER A 2 12.63 -64.27 -4.28
C SER A 2 13.85 -63.34 -4.33
N THR A 3 14.11 -62.72 -5.49
CA THR A 3 15.21 -61.74 -5.65
C THR A 3 15.09 -60.59 -4.64
N HIS A 4 13.86 -60.14 -4.36
CA HIS A 4 13.57 -59.12 -3.36
C HIS A 4 13.94 -59.54 -1.93
N GLN A 5 13.64 -60.79 -1.54
CA GLN A 5 14.03 -61.30 -0.22
C GLN A 5 15.55 -61.39 -0.09
N LEU A 6 16.24 -61.79 -1.16
CA LEU A 6 17.71 -61.84 -1.18
C LEU A 6 18.33 -60.44 -1.09
N TYR A 7 17.71 -59.44 -1.72
CA TYR A 7 18.10 -58.02 -1.58
C TYR A 7 17.99 -57.55 -0.12
N GLU A 8 16.84 -57.77 0.53
CA GLU A 8 16.63 -57.37 1.93
C GLU A 8 17.57 -58.10 2.89
N ASP A 9 17.87 -59.37 2.61
CA ASP A 9 18.85 -60.14 3.36
C ASP A 9 20.27 -59.57 3.22
N LEU A 10 20.72 -59.28 1.99
CA LEU A 10 22.05 -58.69 1.73
C LEU A 10 22.15 -57.29 2.34
N ARG A 11 21.07 -56.52 2.27
CA ARG A 11 20.97 -55.17 2.84
C ARG A 11 21.21 -55.15 4.35
N LYS A 12 20.83 -56.22 5.08
CA LYS A 12 21.05 -56.32 6.54
C LYS A 12 22.50 -56.66 6.92
N LEU A 13 23.35 -57.02 5.96
CA LEU A 13 24.72 -57.48 6.20
C LEU A 13 25.77 -56.36 6.09
N TRP A 14 25.40 -55.08 6.11
CA TRP A 14 26.34 -53.97 5.99
C TRP A 14 27.45 -53.99 7.06
N TYR A 15 27.14 -54.44 8.27
CA TYR A 15 28.10 -54.56 9.39
C TYR A 15 28.89 -55.88 9.37
N SER A 16 28.74 -56.71 8.32
CA SER A 16 29.48 -57.96 8.17
C SER A 16 29.89 -58.13 6.69
N PRO A 17 30.86 -57.34 6.20
CA PRO A 17 31.24 -57.32 4.77
C PRO A 17 31.62 -58.70 4.21
N GLU A 18 32.33 -59.51 4.99
CA GLU A 18 32.70 -60.87 4.57
C GLU A 18 31.47 -61.78 4.40
N ARG A 19 30.47 -61.69 5.29
CA ARG A 19 29.21 -62.44 5.13
C ARG A 19 28.41 -61.95 3.92
N PHE A 20 28.44 -60.65 3.64
CA PHE A 20 27.86 -60.09 2.43
C PHE A 20 28.56 -60.68 1.18
N ARG A 21 29.90 -60.70 1.18
CA ARG A 21 30.73 -61.25 0.11
C ARG A 21 30.43 -62.73 -0.13
N GLU A 22 30.45 -63.55 0.91
CA GLU A 22 30.15 -64.99 0.84
C GLU A 22 28.76 -65.24 0.23
N LYS A 23 27.74 -64.53 0.72
CA LYS A 23 26.36 -64.70 0.26
C LYS A 23 26.14 -64.23 -1.18
N LEU A 24 26.86 -63.18 -1.62
CA LEU A 24 26.83 -62.71 -3.00
C LEU A 24 27.63 -63.64 -3.94
N ALA A 25 28.81 -64.11 -3.50
CA ALA A 25 29.69 -64.99 -4.28
C ALA A 25 29.04 -66.36 -4.54
N ALA A 26 28.20 -66.86 -3.62
CA ALA A 26 27.45 -68.10 -3.75
C ALA A 26 26.40 -68.09 -4.89
N LEU A 27 26.08 -66.92 -5.45
CA LEU A 27 25.16 -66.78 -6.57
C LEU A 27 25.91 -66.89 -7.92
N PRO A 28 25.29 -67.46 -8.97
CA PRO A 28 25.82 -67.34 -10.33
C PRO A 28 25.78 -65.88 -10.80
N ASP A 29 26.57 -65.53 -11.83
CA ASP A 29 26.71 -64.13 -12.28
C ASP A 29 25.38 -63.46 -12.63
N THR A 30 24.48 -64.18 -13.31
CA THR A 30 23.12 -63.72 -13.61
C THR A 30 22.30 -63.46 -12.34
N GLY A 31 22.51 -64.27 -11.31
CA GLY A 31 21.92 -64.12 -9.98
C GLY A 31 22.47 -62.89 -9.24
N ARG A 32 23.78 -62.67 -9.26
CA ARG A 32 24.44 -61.49 -8.65
C ARG A 32 23.91 -60.19 -9.24
N PHE A 33 23.91 -60.07 -10.57
CA PHE A 33 23.38 -58.88 -11.22
C PHE A 33 21.90 -58.67 -10.88
N SER A 34 21.09 -59.75 -10.88
CA SER A 34 19.65 -59.67 -10.59
C SER A 34 19.33 -59.13 -9.19
N VAL A 35 20.10 -59.52 -8.16
CA VAL A 35 19.88 -59.01 -6.80
C VAL A 35 20.45 -57.62 -6.59
N LEU A 36 21.60 -57.31 -7.19
CA LEU A 36 22.23 -56.00 -7.03
C LEU A 36 21.44 -54.88 -7.73
N ARG A 37 20.73 -55.19 -8.83
CA ARG A 37 19.85 -54.25 -9.53
C ARG A 37 18.46 -54.10 -8.88
N GLU A 38 18.14 -54.94 -7.90
CA GLU A 38 16.86 -54.89 -7.21
C GLU A 38 16.69 -53.54 -6.50
N LYS A 39 15.48 -52.99 -6.60
CA LYS A 39 15.15 -51.65 -6.12
C LYS A 39 14.32 -51.76 -4.84
N GLY A 40 14.88 -51.31 -3.73
CA GLY A 40 14.17 -51.19 -2.46
C GLY A 40 13.35 -49.90 -2.35
N HIS A 41 13.13 -49.43 -1.13
CA HIS A 41 12.49 -48.14 -0.88
C HIS A 41 13.22 -47.01 -1.62
N ASN A 42 12.45 -46.06 -2.17
CA ASN A 42 12.95 -44.96 -3.01
C ASN A 42 13.72 -45.36 -4.27
N ASN A 43 13.54 -46.59 -4.76
CA ASN A 43 14.30 -47.16 -5.88
C ASN A 43 15.81 -47.28 -5.60
N TRP A 44 16.21 -47.44 -4.33
CA TRP A 44 17.62 -47.58 -3.96
C TRP A 44 18.12 -49.00 -4.24
N THR A 45 19.26 -49.10 -4.92
CA THR A 45 20.01 -50.36 -5.06
C THR A 45 20.91 -50.59 -3.85
N ILE A 46 21.55 -51.76 -3.78
CA ILE A 46 22.55 -52.04 -2.74
C ILE A 46 23.70 -51.02 -2.81
N LEU A 47 24.15 -50.66 -4.02
CA LEU A 47 25.21 -49.66 -4.20
C LEU A 47 24.80 -48.27 -3.72
N HIS A 48 23.56 -47.82 -3.96
CA HIS A 48 23.10 -46.53 -3.40
C HIS A 48 23.22 -46.50 -1.88
N ASN A 49 22.76 -47.57 -1.21
CA ASN A 49 22.84 -47.67 0.24
C ASN A 49 24.30 -47.75 0.73
N ALA A 50 25.12 -48.60 0.12
CA ALA A 50 26.51 -48.80 0.52
C ALA A 50 27.31 -47.50 0.39
N VAL A 51 27.12 -46.78 -0.72
CA VAL A 51 27.81 -45.50 -0.95
C VAL A 51 27.28 -44.41 -0.03
N TRP A 52 25.96 -44.26 0.15
CA TRP A 52 25.39 -43.26 1.07
C TRP A 52 25.94 -43.41 2.50
N ASN A 53 25.96 -44.64 3.02
CA ASN A 53 26.39 -44.93 4.39
C ASN A 53 27.93 -45.03 4.54
N GLY A 54 28.70 -44.90 3.46
CA GLY A 54 30.16 -44.93 3.55
C GLY A 54 30.75 -46.32 3.83
N TYR A 55 30.25 -47.37 3.17
CA TYR A 55 30.75 -48.75 3.31
C TYR A 55 31.67 -49.17 2.15
N PRO A 56 32.97 -48.79 2.14
CA PRO A 56 33.90 -49.08 1.04
C PRO A 56 34.09 -50.58 0.80
N GLU A 57 34.16 -51.41 1.85
CA GLU A 57 34.35 -52.86 1.67
C GLU A 57 33.16 -53.53 0.97
N ILE A 58 31.93 -53.06 1.20
CA ILE A 58 30.75 -53.55 0.47
C ILE A 58 30.84 -53.17 -1.00
N VAL A 59 31.25 -51.94 -1.31
CA VAL A 59 31.43 -51.46 -2.69
C VAL A 59 32.52 -52.27 -3.38
N LYS A 60 33.66 -52.47 -2.72
CA LYS A 60 34.78 -53.30 -3.21
C LYS A 60 34.36 -54.74 -3.48
N HIS A 61 33.63 -55.38 -2.56
CA HIS A 61 33.14 -56.74 -2.79
C HIS A 61 32.15 -56.83 -3.95
N VAL A 62 31.33 -55.80 -4.20
CA VAL A 62 30.50 -55.76 -5.40
C VAL A 62 31.39 -55.67 -6.64
N ILE A 63 32.34 -54.74 -6.68
CA ILE A 63 33.32 -54.57 -7.78
C ILE A 63 34.02 -55.90 -8.09
N ASP A 64 34.55 -56.59 -7.08
CA ASP A 64 35.31 -57.84 -7.24
C ASP A 64 34.48 -59.02 -7.79
N LEU A 65 33.15 -58.98 -7.64
CA LEU A 65 32.25 -60.11 -7.90
C LEU A 65 31.32 -59.94 -9.09
N VAL A 66 31.31 -58.76 -9.74
CA VAL A 66 30.54 -58.50 -10.96
C VAL A 66 31.46 -58.20 -12.15
N THR A 67 30.96 -58.44 -13.36
CA THR A 67 31.68 -58.07 -14.58
C THR A 67 31.70 -56.54 -14.77
N ASP A 68 32.72 -56.00 -15.43
CA ASP A 68 32.84 -54.54 -15.69
C ASP A 68 31.58 -53.96 -16.36
N HIS A 69 31.02 -54.70 -17.34
CA HIS A 69 29.81 -54.31 -18.05
C HIS A 69 28.60 -54.21 -17.11
N ASP A 70 28.44 -55.15 -16.18
CA ASP A 70 27.34 -55.12 -15.22
C ASP A 70 27.58 -54.11 -14.08
N LEU A 71 28.83 -53.91 -13.67
CA LEU A 71 29.22 -52.90 -12.68
C LEU A 71 28.80 -51.50 -13.13
N TYR A 72 29.16 -51.12 -14.35
CA TYR A 72 28.75 -49.83 -14.92
C TYR A 72 27.23 -49.67 -14.91
N ARG A 73 26.49 -50.70 -15.35
CA ARG A 73 25.02 -50.66 -15.39
C ARG A 73 24.41 -50.48 -13.99
N LEU A 74 24.99 -51.10 -12.96
CA LEU A 74 24.55 -50.96 -11.57
C LEU A 74 24.86 -49.55 -11.02
N LEU A 75 26.04 -49.00 -11.31
CA LEU A 75 26.45 -47.65 -10.93
C LEU A 75 25.67 -46.56 -11.68
N ALA A 76 25.24 -46.82 -12.91
CA ALA A 76 24.40 -45.91 -13.69
C ALA A 76 22.91 -45.95 -13.29
N MET A 77 22.50 -46.86 -12.41
CA MET A 77 21.12 -46.92 -11.96
C MET A 77 20.74 -45.66 -11.19
N GLN A 78 19.56 -45.16 -11.50
CA GLN A 78 18.99 -43.97 -10.88
C GLN A 78 17.86 -44.33 -9.91
N ASN A 79 17.88 -43.69 -8.74
CA ASN A 79 16.82 -43.80 -7.73
C ASN A 79 15.60 -42.92 -8.10
N LYS A 80 14.63 -42.76 -7.19
CA LYS A 80 13.43 -41.91 -7.43
C LYS A 80 13.76 -40.43 -7.68
N LYS A 81 14.88 -39.91 -7.17
CA LYS A 81 15.37 -38.54 -7.41
C LYS A 81 16.32 -38.47 -8.62
N ALA A 82 16.39 -39.53 -9.40
CA ALA A 82 17.36 -39.73 -10.48
C ALA A 82 18.83 -39.61 -10.04
N GLU A 83 19.13 -39.82 -8.76
CA GLU A 83 20.51 -39.83 -8.24
C GLU A 83 21.13 -41.20 -8.47
N THR A 84 22.42 -41.20 -8.82
CA THR A 84 23.27 -42.40 -8.90
C THR A 84 24.08 -42.56 -7.61
N PRO A 85 24.72 -43.72 -7.33
CA PRO A 85 25.61 -43.86 -6.19
C PRO A 85 26.75 -42.83 -6.18
N VAL A 86 27.26 -42.42 -7.36
CA VAL A 86 28.31 -41.40 -7.49
C VAL A 86 27.84 -40.02 -6.98
N HIS A 87 26.57 -39.66 -7.12
CA HIS A 87 26.02 -38.45 -6.49
C HIS A 87 26.16 -38.50 -4.97
N TYR A 88 25.92 -39.66 -4.36
CA TYR A 88 26.02 -39.84 -2.91
C TYR A 88 27.45 -39.93 -2.40
N ALA A 89 28.39 -40.43 -3.21
CA ALA A 89 29.81 -40.36 -2.88
C ALA A 89 30.25 -38.89 -2.79
N ALA A 90 29.86 -38.08 -3.78
CA ALA A 90 30.18 -36.65 -3.80
C ALA A 90 29.42 -35.85 -2.73
N HIS A 91 28.14 -36.15 -2.50
CA HIS A 91 27.31 -35.46 -1.50
C HIS A 91 27.74 -35.72 -0.05
N ASN A 92 28.46 -36.81 0.24
CA ASN A 92 28.89 -37.15 1.60
C ASN A 92 30.42 -37.15 1.76
N ASN A 93 31.15 -36.61 0.78
CA ASN A 93 32.62 -36.57 0.77
C ASN A 93 33.32 -37.94 0.88
N HIS A 94 32.71 -39.00 0.34
CA HIS A 94 33.30 -40.35 0.38
C HIS A 94 34.35 -40.54 -0.72
N THR A 95 35.45 -39.79 -0.64
CA THR A 95 36.52 -39.78 -1.65
C THR A 95 37.14 -41.15 -1.90
N GLY A 96 37.33 -41.97 -0.86
CA GLY A 96 37.85 -43.33 -1.00
C GLY A 96 36.92 -44.24 -1.81
N ILE A 97 35.61 -44.14 -1.60
CA ILE A 97 34.61 -44.88 -2.38
C ILE A 97 34.56 -44.38 -3.82
N LEU A 98 34.66 -43.06 -4.02
CA LEU A 98 34.70 -42.48 -5.36
C LEU A 98 35.92 -42.97 -6.15
N LYS A 99 37.12 -43.01 -5.53
CA LYS A 99 38.33 -43.57 -6.13
C LYS A 99 38.14 -45.03 -6.51
N GLN A 100 37.64 -45.86 -5.58
CA GLN A 100 37.35 -47.28 -5.86
C GLN A 100 36.42 -47.45 -7.07
N ILE A 101 35.39 -46.61 -7.20
CA ILE A 101 34.49 -46.65 -8.35
C ILE A 101 35.24 -46.26 -9.63
N ILE A 102 36.00 -45.16 -9.63
CA ILE A 102 36.71 -44.67 -10.81
C ILE A 102 37.82 -45.64 -11.26
N ASP A 103 38.55 -46.25 -10.32
CA ASP A 103 39.59 -47.26 -10.59
C ASP A 103 39.00 -48.53 -11.24
N ALA A 104 37.76 -48.85 -10.91
CA ALA A 104 37.10 -50.10 -11.31
C ALA A 104 36.33 -50.01 -12.64
N VAL A 105 36.12 -48.82 -13.20
CA VAL A 105 35.44 -48.63 -14.48
C VAL A 105 36.30 -47.85 -15.49
N PRO A 106 36.22 -48.16 -16.79
CA PRO A 106 36.98 -47.44 -17.80
C PRO A 106 36.75 -45.93 -17.74
N ALA A 107 37.78 -45.13 -18.05
CA ALA A 107 37.73 -43.67 -17.92
C ALA A 107 36.53 -43.02 -18.63
N VAL A 108 36.17 -43.52 -19.82
CA VAL A 108 34.99 -43.04 -20.59
C VAL A 108 33.68 -43.25 -19.83
N ASP A 109 33.53 -44.39 -19.17
CA ASP A 109 32.35 -44.74 -18.37
C ASP A 109 32.33 -43.97 -17.05
N SER A 110 33.48 -43.78 -16.41
CA SER A 110 33.65 -42.94 -15.21
C SER A 110 33.24 -41.49 -15.48
N LEU A 111 33.68 -40.92 -16.61
CA LEU A 111 33.25 -39.58 -17.05
C LEU A 111 31.74 -39.52 -17.25
N LYS A 112 31.14 -40.55 -17.84
CA LYS A 112 29.68 -40.61 -18.04
C LYS A 112 28.92 -40.72 -16.73
N LEU A 113 29.42 -41.46 -15.75
CA LEU A 113 28.84 -41.52 -14.40
C LEU A 113 28.92 -40.16 -13.69
N LEU A 114 30.07 -39.49 -13.74
CA LEU A 114 30.27 -38.16 -13.16
C LEU A 114 29.42 -37.09 -13.86
N SER A 115 29.17 -37.23 -15.16
CA SER A 115 28.34 -36.34 -15.98
C SER A 115 26.83 -36.62 -15.87
N THR A 116 26.45 -37.73 -15.23
CA THR A 116 25.03 -38.09 -15.10
C THR A 116 24.30 -37.05 -14.26
N ARG A 117 23.14 -36.60 -14.74
CA ARG A 117 22.31 -35.57 -14.08
C ARG A 117 21.20 -36.21 -13.28
N ASN A 118 21.02 -35.76 -12.03
CA ASN A 118 19.88 -36.13 -11.21
C ASN A 118 18.60 -35.37 -11.58
N GLY A 119 17.53 -35.55 -10.82
CA GLY A 119 16.23 -34.95 -11.07
C GLY A 119 16.13 -33.45 -10.79
N LYS A 120 17.26 -32.81 -10.43
CA LYS A 120 17.42 -31.33 -10.42
C LYS A 120 18.41 -30.87 -11.49
N GLY A 121 18.81 -31.78 -12.38
CA GLY A 121 19.87 -31.57 -13.35
C GLY A 121 21.29 -31.53 -12.78
N ASN A 122 21.48 -31.75 -11.47
CA ASN A 122 22.80 -31.67 -10.83
C ASN A 122 23.64 -32.90 -11.20
N THR A 123 24.93 -32.69 -11.43
CA THR A 123 25.93 -33.77 -11.47
C THR A 123 26.47 -34.06 -10.07
N ALA A 124 27.28 -35.11 -9.92
CA ALA A 124 27.98 -35.39 -8.67
C ALA A 124 28.82 -34.18 -8.20
N LEU A 125 29.48 -33.48 -9.14
CA LEU A 125 30.29 -32.29 -8.82
C LEU A 125 29.46 -31.09 -8.37
N HIS A 126 28.22 -30.93 -8.85
CA HIS A 126 27.32 -29.93 -8.27
C HIS A 126 27.02 -30.21 -6.79
N CYS A 127 26.83 -31.49 -6.43
CA CYS A 127 26.61 -31.89 -5.05
C CYS A 127 27.84 -31.65 -4.16
N ALA A 128 29.05 -31.96 -4.65
CA ALA A 128 30.28 -31.64 -3.93
C ALA A 128 30.48 -30.12 -3.79
N ALA A 129 30.27 -29.36 -4.88
CA ALA A 129 30.38 -27.92 -4.90
C ALA A 129 29.42 -27.23 -3.93
N TYR A 130 28.16 -27.66 -3.87
CA TYR A 130 27.19 -27.08 -2.96
C TYR A 130 27.53 -27.33 -1.47
N ASN A 131 28.14 -28.48 -1.17
CA ASN A 131 28.47 -28.87 0.21
C ASN A 131 29.91 -28.53 0.64
N GLY A 132 30.74 -27.97 -0.25
CA GLY A 132 32.11 -27.55 0.10
C GLY A 132 33.13 -28.67 0.14
N TYR A 133 32.89 -29.80 -0.54
CA TYR A 133 33.82 -30.94 -0.54
C TYR A 133 34.86 -30.83 -1.65
N ALA A 134 35.84 -29.93 -1.48
CA ALA A 134 36.95 -29.75 -2.41
C ALA A 134 37.77 -31.02 -2.65
N GLU A 135 37.86 -31.90 -1.65
CA GLU A 135 38.56 -33.18 -1.75
C GLU A 135 37.99 -34.10 -2.85
N ILE A 136 36.69 -33.99 -3.18
CA ILE A 136 36.09 -34.70 -4.31
C ILE A 136 36.64 -34.19 -5.65
N VAL A 137 36.88 -32.88 -5.78
CA VAL A 137 37.45 -32.29 -7.01
C VAL A 137 38.94 -32.61 -7.11
N LYS A 138 39.69 -32.49 -6.00
CA LYS A 138 41.11 -32.85 -5.94
C LYS A 138 41.33 -34.32 -6.28
N CYS A 139 40.51 -35.23 -5.77
CA CYS A 139 40.73 -36.65 -5.98
C CYS A 139 40.50 -37.12 -7.42
N ILE A 140 39.65 -36.44 -8.20
CA ILE A 140 39.41 -36.77 -9.61
C ILE A 140 40.37 -36.08 -10.57
N LYS A 141 41.09 -35.05 -10.12
CA LYS A 141 42.06 -34.28 -10.94
C LYS A 141 43.09 -35.18 -11.62
N ASP A 142 43.62 -36.16 -10.88
CA ASP A 142 44.69 -37.03 -11.37
C ASP A 142 44.19 -38.15 -12.30
N TYR A 143 42.87 -38.34 -12.41
CA TYR A 143 42.25 -39.39 -13.21
C TYR A 143 41.87 -38.96 -14.62
N PHE A 144 41.68 -37.66 -14.85
CA PHE A 144 41.11 -37.13 -16.09
C PHE A 144 41.90 -35.93 -16.59
N SER A 145 41.94 -35.74 -17.91
CA SER A 145 42.53 -34.53 -18.48
C SER A 145 41.73 -33.29 -18.10
N ALA A 146 42.40 -32.13 -18.10
CA ALA A 146 41.75 -30.85 -17.84
C ALA A 146 40.57 -30.57 -18.81
N GLU A 147 40.72 -30.94 -20.08
CA GLU A 147 39.66 -30.85 -21.09
C GLU A 147 38.44 -31.68 -20.70
N ALA A 148 38.64 -32.94 -20.29
CA ALA A 148 37.56 -33.81 -19.86
C ALA A 148 36.85 -33.27 -18.61
N LEU A 149 37.59 -32.77 -17.62
CA LEU A 149 37.00 -32.16 -16.41
C LEU A 149 36.22 -30.88 -16.74
N ASN A 150 36.73 -30.05 -17.66
CA ASN A 150 36.06 -28.84 -18.11
C ASN A 150 34.69 -29.14 -18.74
N THR A 151 34.55 -30.27 -19.47
CA THR A 151 33.24 -30.69 -19.99
C THR A 151 32.21 -30.92 -18.87
N ILE A 152 32.64 -31.47 -17.73
CA ILE A 152 31.76 -31.73 -16.58
C ILE A 152 31.47 -30.44 -15.81
N PHE A 153 32.49 -29.60 -15.59
CA PHE A 153 32.32 -28.30 -14.92
C PHE A 153 31.35 -27.39 -15.68
N SER A 154 31.30 -27.51 -17.01
CA SER A 154 30.41 -26.74 -17.89
C SER A 154 28.95 -27.24 -17.92
N ILE A 155 28.66 -28.42 -17.34
CA ILE A 155 27.27 -28.93 -17.31
C ILE A 155 26.41 -28.01 -16.46
N LYS A 156 25.24 -27.63 -17.00
CA LYS A 156 24.24 -26.85 -16.29
C LYS A 156 23.17 -27.73 -15.64
N ASN A 157 22.82 -27.42 -14.41
CA ASN A 157 21.65 -28.00 -13.75
C ASN A 157 20.34 -27.38 -14.28
N GLU A 158 19.19 -27.73 -13.68
CA GLU A 158 17.88 -27.23 -14.14
C GLU A 158 17.71 -25.71 -14.00
N VAL A 159 18.40 -25.08 -13.06
CA VAL A 159 18.41 -23.62 -12.85
C VAL A 159 19.52 -22.95 -13.67
N GLY A 160 20.18 -23.70 -14.56
CA GLY A 160 21.27 -23.20 -15.38
C GLY A 160 22.60 -23.03 -14.65
N ASN A 161 22.69 -23.38 -13.37
CA ASN A 161 23.93 -23.26 -12.60
C ASN A 161 24.93 -24.32 -13.04
N THR A 162 26.19 -23.92 -13.18
CA THR A 162 27.33 -24.84 -13.28
C THR A 162 27.92 -25.13 -11.89
N VAL A 163 28.93 -25.99 -11.83
CA VAL A 163 29.63 -26.35 -10.57
C VAL A 163 30.19 -25.10 -9.88
N ILE A 164 30.78 -24.17 -10.64
CA ILE A 164 31.33 -22.92 -10.09
C ILE A 164 30.27 -21.99 -9.52
N HIS A 165 29.05 -21.96 -10.07
CA HIS A 165 27.94 -21.17 -9.50
C HIS A 165 27.55 -21.71 -8.12
N CYS A 166 27.44 -23.04 -7.98
CA CYS A 166 27.10 -23.65 -6.71
C CYS A 166 28.15 -23.41 -5.63
N ALA A 167 29.43 -23.53 -5.98
CA ALA A 167 30.52 -23.26 -5.05
C ALA A 167 30.59 -21.76 -4.68
N ALA A 168 30.46 -20.87 -5.67
CA ALA A 168 30.45 -19.42 -5.47
C ALA A 168 29.30 -18.97 -4.56
N TYR A 169 28.07 -19.39 -4.85
CA TYR A 169 26.89 -19.03 -4.06
C TYR A 169 26.99 -19.49 -2.60
N LYS A 170 27.66 -20.61 -2.35
CA LYS A 170 27.88 -21.14 -1.00
C LYS A 170 29.18 -20.67 -0.35
N GLY A 171 29.98 -19.88 -1.04
CA GLY A 171 31.24 -19.35 -0.53
C GLY A 171 32.29 -20.44 -0.28
N HIS A 172 32.35 -21.46 -1.13
CA HIS A 172 33.36 -22.53 -1.02
C HIS A 172 34.57 -22.22 -1.89
N SER A 173 35.39 -21.25 -1.46
CA SER A 173 36.53 -20.71 -2.24
C SER A 173 37.54 -21.77 -2.66
N GLU A 174 37.80 -22.77 -1.80
CA GLU A 174 38.73 -23.85 -2.10
C GLU A 174 38.34 -24.68 -3.35
N ILE A 175 37.04 -24.84 -3.60
CA ILE A 175 36.54 -25.52 -4.80
C ILE A 175 36.81 -24.67 -6.04
N LEU A 176 36.60 -23.34 -5.94
CA LEU A 176 36.91 -22.44 -7.03
C LEU A 176 38.40 -22.45 -7.35
N GLN A 177 39.27 -22.37 -6.33
CA GLN A 177 40.71 -22.49 -6.51
C GLN A 177 41.08 -23.79 -7.22
N CYS A 178 40.53 -24.93 -6.78
CA CYS A 178 40.79 -26.22 -7.42
C CYS A 178 40.37 -26.22 -8.90
N ILE A 179 39.21 -25.65 -9.24
CA ILE A 179 38.73 -25.60 -10.64
C ILE A 179 39.61 -24.68 -11.48
N VAL A 180 39.98 -23.52 -10.94
CA VAL A 180 40.86 -22.54 -11.59
C VAL A 180 42.26 -23.14 -11.85
N ASP A 181 42.80 -23.93 -10.92
CA ASP A 181 44.09 -24.64 -11.07
C ASP A 181 44.03 -25.79 -12.10
N ILE A 182 42.83 -26.27 -12.45
CA ILE A 182 42.63 -27.39 -13.37
C ILE A 182 42.36 -26.89 -14.79
N VAL A 183 41.51 -25.85 -14.93
CA VAL A 183 41.02 -25.40 -16.24
C VAL A 183 42.04 -24.45 -16.89
N PRO A 184 42.50 -24.71 -18.13
CA PRO A 184 43.41 -23.82 -18.85
C PRO A 184 42.84 -22.40 -19.02
N ALA A 185 43.70 -21.39 -19.03
CA ALA A 185 43.30 -19.98 -19.05
C ALA A 185 42.38 -19.60 -20.25
N ASP A 186 42.60 -20.21 -21.42
CA ASP A 186 41.82 -19.97 -22.64
C ASP A 186 40.39 -20.52 -22.58
N GLU A 187 40.14 -21.51 -21.71
CA GLU A 187 38.83 -22.09 -21.44
C GLU A 187 38.20 -21.57 -20.14
N LEU A 188 39.03 -21.13 -19.18
CA LEU A 188 38.58 -20.66 -17.88
C LEU A 188 37.64 -19.46 -18.00
N LEU A 189 37.97 -18.49 -18.85
CA LEU A 189 37.11 -17.32 -19.08
C LEU A 189 35.73 -17.72 -19.60
N LYS A 190 35.67 -18.69 -20.54
CA LYS A 190 34.40 -19.17 -21.08
C LYS A 190 33.55 -19.82 -19.99
N LEU A 191 34.16 -20.62 -19.12
CA LEU A 191 33.49 -21.26 -17.99
C LEU A 191 32.97 -20.22 -16.98
N LEU A 192 33.79 -19.23 -16.61
CA LEU A 192 33.43 -18.15 -15.68
C LEU A 192 32.32 -17.24 -16.23
N ALA A 193 32.31 -16.99 -17.54
CA ALA A 193 31.31 -16.18 -18.23
C ALA A 193 29.98 -16.92 -18.49
N MET A 194 29.89 -18.22 -18.20
CA MET A 194 28.64 -18.95 -18.35
C MET A 194 27.56 -18.34 -17.45
N GLN A 195 26.40 -18.03 -18.03
CA GLN A 195 25.26 -17.49 -17.29
C GLN A 195 24.25 -18.58 -16.93
N ASN A 196 23.69 -18.53 -15.72
CA ASN A 196 22.59 -19.39 -15.30
C ASN A 196 21.24 -18.93 -15.87
N SER A 197 20.12 -19.52 -15.44
CA SER A 197 18.78 -19.15 -15.93
C SER A 197 18.37 -17.70 -15.60
N ASN A 198 19.03 -17.07 -14.62
CA ASN A 198 18.84 -15.66 -14.26
C ASN A 198 19.84 -14.74 -14.97
N GLY A 199 20.66 -15.24 -15.89
CA GLY A 199 21.72 -14.45 -16.52
C GLY A 199 22.94 -14.23 -15.61
N SER A 200 22.92 -14.74 -14.38
CA SER A 200 24.01 -14.51 -13.41
C SER A 200 25.20 -15.41 -13.74
N THR A 201 26.40 -14.86 -13.63
CA THR A 201 27.67 -15.62 -13.67
C THR A 201 28.10 -16.07 -12.28
N ALA A 202 29.23 -16.77 -12.16
CA ALA A 202 29.77 -17.17 -10.86
C ALA A 202 30.14 -15.96 -9.98
N ILE A 203 30.66 -14.86 -10.55
CA ILE A 203 30.98 -13.66 -9.77
C ILE A 203 29.75 -12.95 -9.21
N HIS A 204 28.60 -13.00 -9.91
CA HIS A 204 27.34 -12.53 -9.35
C HIS A 204 26.94 -13.35 -8.12
N SER A 205 27.20 -14.66 -8.16
CA SER A 205 26.94 -15.54 -7.01
C SER A 205 27.88 -15.25 -5.84
N ILE A 206 29.13 -14.85 -6.11
CA ILE A 206 30.09 -14.39 -5.08
C ILE A 206 29.60 -13.08 -4.44
N ALA A 207 29.09 -12.13 -5.22
CA ALA A 207 28.52 -10.89 -4.69
C ALA A 207 27.27 -11.13 -3.81
N CYS A 208 26.55 -12.24 -4.00
CA CYS A 208 25.48 -12.63 -3.08
C CYS A 208 26.04 -13.25 -1.79
N SER A 209 27.11 -14.05 -1.87
CA SER A 209 27.68 -14.76 -0.72
C SER A 209 28.64 -13.92 0.12
N GLY A 210 29.20 -12.84 -0.43
CA GLY A 210 30.22 -12.01 0.22
C GLY A 210 31.60 -12.67 0.33
N ASN A 211 31.90 -13.70 -0.47
CA ASN A 211 33.16 -14.44 -0.33
C ASN A 211 34.29 -13.78 -1.14
N THR A 212 35.03 -12.88 -0.50
CA THR A 212 36.16 -12.13 -1.09
C THR A 212 37.30 -13.03 -1.58
N GLU A 213 37.53 -14.17 -0.90
CA GLU A 213 38.57 -15.11 -1.29
C GLU A 213 38.24 -15.82 -2.61
N SER A 214 36.96 -16.12 -2.84
CA SER A 214 36.45 -16.67 -4.11
C SER A 214 36.62 -15.68 -5.26
N LEU A 215 36.38 -14.39 -5.01
CA LEU A 215 36.64 -13.35 -6.00
C LEU A 215 38.14 -13.26 -6.29
N LYS A 216 38.96 -13.25 -5.24
CA LYS A 216 40.43 -13.20 -5.33
C LYS A 216 41.00 -14.32 -6.22
N HIS A 217 40.61 -15.57 -5.96
CA HIS A 217 41.08 -16.72 -6.74
C HIS A 217 40.73 -16.62 -8.23
N ILE A 218 39.55 -16.08 -8.56
CA ILE A 218 39.15 -15.85 -9.95
C ILE A 218 40.03 -14.76 -10.59
N VAL A 219 40.15 -13.60 -9.95
CA VAL A 219 40.79 -12.42 -10.55
C VAL A 219 42.30 -12.58 -10.66
N ASP A 220 42.95 -13.28 -9.73
CA ASP A 220 44.39 -13.60 -9.78
C ASP A 220 44.75 -14.53 -10.95
N SER A 221 43.75 -15.18 -11.56
CA SER A 221 43.93 -16.23 -12.56
C SER A 221 43.50 -15.84 -13.98
N ILE A 222 43.08 -14.59 -14.17
CA ILE A 222 42.67 -14.04 -15.46
C ILE A 222 43.39 -12.71 -15.74
N SER A 223 43.38 -12.26 -17.00
CA SER A 223 43.94 -10.96 -17.33
C SER A 223 43.08 -9.82 -16.76
N THR A 224 43.66 -8.63 -16.58
CA THR A 224 42.92 -7.45 -16.10
C THR A 224 41.75 -7.08 -17.03
N ASP A 225 41.96 -7.18 -18.35
CA ASP A 225 40.94 -6.90 -19.37
C ASP A 225 39.77 -7.90 -19.32
N ASP A 226 40.07 -9.17 -19.07
CA ASP A 226 39.04 -10.21 -18.89
C ASP A 226 38.31 -10.09 -17.54
N CYS A 227 39.02 -9.64 -16.50
CA CYS A 227 38.45 -9.33 -15.19
C CYS A 227 37.37 -8.25 -15.33
N TYR A 228 37.70 -7.12 -15.95
CA TYR A 228 36.74 -6.04 -16.17
C TYR A 228 35.52 -6.51 -16.97
N LYS A 229 35.73 -7.24 -18.07
CA LYS A 229 34.64 -7.82 -18.87
C LYS A 229 33.71 -8.68 -18.04
N LEU A 230 34.25 -9.54 -17.17
CA LEU A 230 33.45 -10.36 -16.27
C LEU A 230 32.66 -9.50 -15.28
N LEU A 231 33.32 -8.54 -14.61
CA LEU A 231 32.70 -7.63 -13.63
C LEU A 231 31.53 -6.84 -14.24
N ALA A 232 31.67 -6.40 -15.51
CA ALA A 232 30.69 -5.61 -16.23
C ALA A 232 29.54 -6.45 -16.85
N MET A 233 29.60 -7.79 -16.81
CA MET A 233 28.51 -8.62 -17.32
C MET A 233 27.22 -8.35 -16.54
N LYS A 234 26.11 -8.21 -17.28
CA LYS A 234 24.78 -8.04 -16.70
C LYS A 234 24.04 -9.37 -16.59
N ASP A 235 23.34 -9.56 -15.49
CA ASP A 235 22.35 -10.61 -15.36
C ASP A 235 21.04 -10.27 -16.11
N HIS A 236 20.03 -11.15 -16.05
CA HIS A 236 18.73 -10.90 -16.68
C HIS A 236 17.95 -9.78 -15.99
N TYR A 237 18.34 -9.31 -14.81
CA TYR A 237 17.78 -8.12 -14.17
C TYR A 237 18.56 -6.85 -14.54
N GLY A 238 19.60 -6.97 -15.37
CA GLY A 238 20.46 -5.87 -15.78
C GLY A 238 21.52 -5.48 -14.74
N GLY A 239 21.58 -6.19 -13.60
CA GLY A 239 22.52 -5.90 -12.53
C GLY A 239 23.88 -6.53 -12.80
N THR A 240 24.94 -5.85 -12.36
CA THR A 240 26.31 -6.37 -12.34
C THR A 240 26.68 -6.90 -10.95
N VAL A 241 27.91 -7.40 -10.81
CA VAL A 241 28.49 -7.82 -9.53
C VAL A 241 28.44 -6.71 -8.48
N VAL A 242 28.71 -5.45 -8.83
CA VAL A 242 28.69 -4.33 -7.88
C VAL A 242 27.27 -3.96 -7.47
N ASN A 243 26.29 -4.03 -8.38
CA ASN A 243 24.87 -3.82 -8.03
C ASN A 243 24.38 -4.88 -7.03
N LEU A 244 24.76 -6.14 -7.21
CA LEU A 244 24.39 -7.22 -6.29
C LEU A 244 25.13 -7.13 -4.96
N ALA A 245 26.42 -6.76 -4.97
CA ALA A 245 27.18 -6.54 -3.74
C ALA A 245 26.54 -5.40 -2.93
N ALA A 246 26.18 -4.30 -3.59
CA ALA A 246 25.44 -3.18 -3.00
C ALA A 246 24.09 -3.61 -2.43
N LEU A 247 23.29 -4.37 -3.17
CA LEU A 247 21.98 -4.84 -2.69
C LEU A 247 22.09 -5.76 -1.46
N ASN A 248 23.13 -6.58 -1.39
CA ASN A 248 23.34 -7.56 -0.30
C ASN A 248 24.25 -7.04 0.84
N GLY A 249 24.68 -5.78 0.80
CA GLY A 249 25.53 -5.20 1.86
C GLY A 249 26.96 -5.76 1.90
N GLN A 250 27.48 -6.28 0.78
CA GLN A 250 28.82 -6.87 0.70
C GLN A 250 29.90 -5.80 0.46
N THR A 251 30.17 -4.97 1.47
CA THR A 251 31.16 -3.88 1.40
C THR A 251 32.55 -4.37 0.98
N GLU A 252 33.02 -5.49 1.51
CA GLU A 252 34.37 -5.97 1.24
C GLU A 252 34.54 -6.48 -0.20
N ILE A 253 33.47 -7.00 -0.82
CA ILE A 253 33.47 -7.31 -2.25
C ILE A 253 33.62 -6.03 -3.07
N LEU A 254 32.91 -4.96 -2.70
CA LEU A 254 33.00 -3.69 -3.41
C LEU A 254 34.39 -3.05 -3.28
N LYS A 255 34.97 -3.02 -2.08
CA LYS A 255 36.35 -2.54 -1.85
C LYS A 255 37.34 -3.30 -2.72
N GLN A 256 37.22 -4.62 -2.75
CA GLN A 256 38.07 -5.46 -3.59
C GLN A 256 37.89 -5.14 -5.08
N VAL A 257 36.66 -4.92 -5.56
CA VAL A 257 36.44 -4.50 -6.96
C VAL A 257 37.06 -3.13 -7.24
N ILE A 258 36.94 -2.17 -6.32
CA ILE A 258 37.57 -0.83 -6.43
C ILE A 258 39.09 -0.94 -6.57
N ASP A 259 39.73 -1.81 -5.79
CA ASP A 259 41.17 -2.04 -5.86
C ASP A 259 41.65 -2.74 -7.15
N LEU A 260 40.74 -3.42 -7.86
CA LEU A 260 41.05 -4.22 -9.05
C LEU A 260 40.92 -3.45 -10.38
N VAL A 261 40.18 -2.35 -10.40
CA VAL A 261 39.85 -1.62 -11.62
C VAL A 261 40.45 -0.21 -11.61
N THR A 262 40.66 0.36 -12.79
CA THR A 262 41.03 1.77 -12.92
C THR A 262 39.86 2.68 -12.52
N THR A 263 40.14 3.96 -12.24
CA THR A 263 39.08 4.93 -11.91
C THR A 263 38.05 5.08 -13.05
N GLU A 264 38.49 5.03 -14.32
CA GLU A 264 37.59 5.11 -15.48
C GLU A 264 36.64 3.90 -15.55
N GLU A 265 37.19 2.69 -15.37
CA GLU A 265 36.42 1.44 -15.32
C GLU A 265 35.48 1.39 -14.11
N LEU A 266 35.92 1.89 -12.95
CA LEU A 266 35.08 2.01 -11.77
C LEU A 266 33.87 2.90 -12.08
N LEU A 267 34.10 4.09 -12.62
CA LEU A 267 33.03 5.02 -12.97
C LEU A 267 32.03 4.40 -13.96
N GLU A 268 32.50 3.66 -14.96
CA GLU A 268 31.62 2.93 -15.87
C GLU A 268 30.78 1.88 -15.12
N LEU A 269 31.40 1.03 -14.29
CA LEU A 269 30.69 0.01 -13.48
C LEU A 269 29.65 0.62 -12.54
N LEU A 270 29.99 1.71 -11.83
CA LEU A 270 29.07 2.35 -10.90
C LEU A 270 27.86 2.99 -11.61
N ASN A 271 28.03 3.43 -12.86
CA ASN A 271 26.98 4.02 -13.69
C ASN A 271 26.10 2.97 -14.40
N ILE A 272 26.45 1.69 -14.34
CA ILE A 272 25.62 0.65 -14.95
C ILE A 272 24.28 0.54 -14.21
N GLU A 273 23.21 0.78 -14.98
CA GLU A 273 21.83 0.65 -14.52
C GLU A 273 21.29 -0.76 -14.77
N ASN A 274 20.52 -1.24 -13.78
CA ASN A 274 19.70 -2.43 -13.90
C ASN A 274 18.37 -2.12 -14.65
N LYS A 275 17.49 -3.12 -14.79
CA LYS A 275 16.20 -2.96 -15.50
C LYS A 275 15.25 -1.96 -14.85
N ASP A 276 15.38 -1.68 -13.56
CA ASP A 276 14.61 -0.65 -12.85
C ASP A 276 15.26 0.74 -12.98
N GLY A 277 16.41 0.86 -13.65
CA GLY A 277 17.21 2.08 -13.72
C GLY A 277 18.07 2.31 -12.48
N ASN A 278 18.20 1.34 -11.57
CA ASN A 278 18.99 1.51 -10.37
C ASN A 278 20.48 1.34 -10.67
N THR A 279 21.26 2.35 -10.31
CA THR A 279 22.73 2.28 -10.18
C THR A 279 23.11 1.54 -8.90
N VAL A 280 24.40 1.30 -8.70
CA VAL A 280 24.94 0.71 -7.47
C VAL A 280 24.60 1.53 -6.21
N LEU A 281 24.61 2.86 -6.29
CA LEU A 281 24.25 3.74 -5.17
C LEU A 281 22.79 3.58 -4.78
N LEU A 282 21.89 3.49 -5.75
CA LEU A 282 20.47 3.25 -5.52
C LEU A 282 20.23 1.87 -4.90
N CYS A 283 20.94 0.83 -5.36
CA CYS A 283 20.88 -0.48 -4.72
C CYS A 283 21.32 -0.45 -3.24
N ALA A 284 22.40 0.27 -2.93
CA ALA A 284 22.93 0.39 -1.56
C ALA A 284 21.99 1.18 -0.64
N THR A 285 21.55 2.36 -1.10
CA THR A 285 20.72 3.29 -0.31
C THR A 285 19.31 2.78 -0.09
N TYR A 286 18.72 2.08 -1.07
CA TYR A 286 17.43 1.43 -0.92
C TYR A 286 17.40 0.42 0.24
N GLN A 287 18.50 -0.26 0.50
CA GLN A 287 18.64 -1.23 1.60
C GLN A 287 19.28 -0.63 2.86
N GLY A 288 19.69 0.65 2.84
CA GLY A 288 20.32 1.33 3.97
C GLY A 288 21.75 0.88 4.28
N HIS A 289 22.51 0.42 3.27
CA HIS A 289 23.90 0.00 3.46
C HIS A 289 24.86 1.21 3.43
N SER A 290 24.89 1.98 4.51
CA SER A 290 25.63 3.25 4.62
C SER A 290 27.14 3.13 4.32
N GLU A 291 27.77 2.05 4.78
CA GLU A 291 29.20 1.80 4.55
C GLU A 291 29.54 1.60 3.07
N ILE A 292 28.61 1.04 2.28
CA ILE A 292 28.79 0.89 0.82
C ILE A 292 28.75 2.26 0.14
N LEU A 293 27.77 3.10 0.52
CA LEU A 293 27.69 4.46 0.02
C LEU A 293 28.96 5.24 0.35
N LYS A 294 29.41 5.18 1.61
CA LYS A 294 30.63 5.84 2.05
C LYS A 294 31.85 5.37 1.25
N CYS A 295 32.00 4.06 1.07
CA CYS A 295 33.08 3.50 0.26
C CYS A 295 33.09 4.07 -1.18
N ILE A 296 31.91 4.21 -1.81
CA ILE A 296 31.80 4.76 -3.16
C ILE A 296 32.14 6.26 -3.15
N VAL A 297 31.56 7.01 -2.22
CA VAL A 297 31.79 8.46 -2.07
C VAL A 297 33.28 8.77 -1.86
N ASP A 298 33.98 7.97 -1.04
CA ASP A 298 35.41 8.14 -0.75
C ASP A 298 36.32 7.75 -1.94
N SER A 299 35.82 6.91 -2.86
CA SER A 299 36.60 6.35 -3.98
C SER A 299 36.37 7.08 -5.31
N VAL A 300 35.32 7.89 -5.42
CA VAL A 300 34.93 8.60 -6.65
C VAL A 300 35.44 10.04 -6.62
N PRO A 301 36.07 10.55 -7.70
CA PRO A 301 36.48 11.95 -7.81
C PRO A 301 35.30 12.93 -7.61
N ALA A 302 35.55 14.05 -6.93
CA ALA A 302 34.51 15.00 -6.54
C ALA A 302 33.74 15.61 -7.73
N ASP A 303 34.38 15.75 -8.89
CA ASP A 303 33.78 16.26 -10.13
C ASP A 303 32.77 15.28 -10.76
N GLU A 304 32.94 13.97 -10.55
CA GLU A 304 32.03 12.93 -11.04
C GLU A 304 31.01 12.46 -9.98
N LEU A 305 31.32 12.67 -8.69
CA LEU A 305 30.46 12.25 -7.58
C LEU A 305 29.05 12.83 -7.68
N LEU A 306 28.93 14.12 -8.05
CA LEU A 306 27.64 14.78 -8.21
C LEU A 306 26.79 14.12 -9.31
N ASN A 307 27.42 13.78 -10.45
CA ASN A 307 26.73 13.13 -11.55
C ASN A 307 26.15 11.78 -11.11
N LEU A 308 26.93 11.00 -10.36
CA LEU A 308 26.53 9.69 -9.86
C LEU A 308 25.39 9.80 -8.82
N LEU A 309 25.48 10.75 -7.88
CA LEU A 309 24.44 11.00 -6.87
C LEU A 309 23.13 11.51 -7.46
N ALA A 310 23.21 12.28 -8.56
CA ALA A 310 22.06 12.86 -9.25
C ALA A 310 21.36 11.87 -10.20
N LYS A 311 21.91 10.67 -10.43
CA LYS A 311 21.26 9.65 -11.27
C LYS A 311 19.90 9.26 -10.71
N GLN A 312 18.91 9.27 -11.59
CA GLN A 312 17.54 8.89 -11.29
C GLN A 312 17.22 7.54 -11.92
N ASN A 313 16.57 6.65 -11.15
CA ASN A 313 16.03 5.43 -11.71
C ASN A 313 14.78 5.66 -12.57
N SER A 314 14.18 4.59 -13.07
CA SER A 314 12.97 4.64 -13.89
C SER A 314 11.77 5.35 -13.23
N LYS A 315 11.76 5.46 -11.90
CA LYS A 315 10.73 6.17 -11.11
C LYS A 315 11.16 7.57 -10.67
N GLY A 316 12.31 8.05 -11.11
CA GLY A 316 12.85 9.35 -10.73
C GLY A 316 13.54 9.39 -9.35
N TYR A 317 13.78 8.26 -8.68
CA TYR A 317 14.43 8.26 -7.37
C TYR A 317 15.94 8.41 -7.52
N THR A 318 16.53 9.25 -6.67
CA THR A 318 17.99 9.37 -6.46
C THR A 318 18.39 8.72 -5.14
N ALA A 319 19.69 8.57 -4.90
CA ALA A 319 20.21 8.05 -3.63
C ALA A 319 19.65 8.80 -2.40
N ILE A 320 19.51 10.13 -2.47
CA ILE A 320 18.95 10.93 -1.36
C ILE A 320 17.46 10.66 -1.14
N HIS A 321 16.69 10.34 -2.19
CA HIS A 321 15.29 9.94 -2.01
C HIS A 321 15.18 8.65 -1.20
N ASP A 322 16.01 7.65 -1.52
CA ASP A 322 16.02 6.36 -0.81
C ASP A 322 16.51 6.52 0.63
N ILE A 323 17.56 7.32 0.86
CA ILE A 323 18.05 7.69 2.20
C ILE A 323 16.95 8.36 3.04
N ALA A 324 16.25 9.33 2.46
CA ALA A 324 15.19 10.03 3.15
C ALA A 324 13.98 9.13 3.45
N PHE A 325 13.72 8.16 2.59
CA PHE A 325 12.67 7.15 2.79
C PHE A 325 13.05 6.15 3.89
N SER A 326 14.29 5.63 3.88
CA SER A 326 14.78 4.63 4.83
C SER A 326 15.10 5.20 6.21
N GLY A 327 15.43 6.50 6.29
CA GLY A 327 15.81 7.15 7.55
C GLY A 327 17.31 7.10 7.84
N ASP A 328 18.14 6.85 6.83
CA ASP A 328 19.60 6.69 6.98
C ASP A 328 20.34 8.03 7.17
N THR A 329 20.37 8.51 8.42
CA THR A 329 21.05 9.77 8.78
C THR A 329 22.56 9.75 8.58
N GLU A 330 23.18 8.56 8.56
CA GLU A 330 24.62 8.42 8.36
C GLU A 330 24.97 8.67 6.89
N SER A 331 24.28 8.01 5.97
CA SER A 331 24.46 8.25 4.53
C SER A 331 24.15 9.68 4.13
N LEU A 332 23.10 10.29 4.72
CA LEU A 332 22.77 11.69 4.44
C LEU A 332 23.92 12.63 4.83
N LYS A 333 24.53 12.39 6.00
CA LYS A 333 25.67 13.16 6.46
C LYS A 333 26.89 12.97 5.57
N HIS A 334 27.19 11.73 5.18
CA HIS A 334 28.32 11.45 4.29
C HIS A 334 28.16 12.14 2.94
N ILE A 335 26.96 12.18 2.36
CA ILE A 335 26.75 12.95 1.14
C ILE A 335 26.99 14.45 1.40
N ALA A 336 26.40 15.00 2.47
CA ALA A 336 26.52 16.42 2.78
C ALA A 336 27.97 16.88 3.05
N ASP A 337 28.78 16.04 3.69
CA ASP A 337 30.19 16.31 3.97
C ASP A 337 31.07 16.22 2.69
N SER A 338 30.62 15.48 1.67
CA SER A 338 31.40 15.19 0.46
C SER A 338 31.04 16.04 -0.77
N VAL A 339 29.95 16.82 -0.73
CA VAL A 339 29.57 17.74 -1.82
C VAL A 339 29.47 19.19 -1.32
N SER A 340 29.46 20.16 -2.24
CA SER A 340 29.22 21.56 -1.87
C SER A 340 27.80 21.75 -1.31
N THR A 341 27.57 22.78 -0.49
CA THR A 341 26.23 23.07 0.06
C THR A 341 25.18 23.29 -1.04
N ASP A 342 25.60 23.86 -2.17
CA ASP A 342 24.72 24.16 -3.29
C ASP A 342 24.34 22.88 -4.05
N ASP A 343 25.29 21.95 -4.18
CA ASP A 343 25.03 20.65 -4.81
C ASP A 343 24.21 19.73 -3.91
N PHE A 344 24.43 19.77 -2.59
CA PHE A 344 23.57 19.06 -1.63
C PHE A 344 22.12 19.55 -1.72
N TYR A 345 21.91 20.86 -1.79
CA TYR A 345 20.59 21.44 -2.03
C TYR A 345 19.98 20.98 -3.36
N LYS A 346 20.74 21.01 -4.46
CA LYS A 346 20.25 20.52 -5.77
C LYS A 346 19.77 19.09 -5.68
N LEU A 347 20.53 18.20 -5.03
CA LEU A 347 20.17 16.80 -4.85
C LEU A 347 18.90 16.64 -4.02
N LEU A 348 18.75 17.41 -2.93
CA LEU A 348 17.53 17.43 -2.11
C LEU A 348 16.31 17.93 -2.89
N ALA A 349 16.50 18.91 -3.78
CA ALA A 349 15.45 19.56 -4.57
C ALA A 349 15.00 18.75 -5.80
N MET A 350 15.73 17.70 -6.18
CA MET A 350 15.34 16.80 -7.27
C MET A 350 13.98 16.18 -6.97
N LYS A 351 13.19 15.96 -8.04
CA LYS A 351 11.85 15.38 -7.95
C LYS A 351 11.82 14.00 -8.55
N ASN A 352 11.19 13.06 -7.86
CA ASN A 352 10.82 11.79 -8.47
C ASN A 352 9.62 11.94 -9.44
N GLN A 353 9.17 10.83 -10.02
CA GLN A 353 8.02 10.81 -10.94
C GLN A 353 6.70 11.31 -10.32
N HIS A 354 6.58 11.33 -8.99
CA HIS A 354 5.41 11.85 -8.27
C HIS A 354 5.56 13.34 -7.92
N GLY A 355 6.67 13.95 -8.34
CA GLY A 355 7.02 15.33 -8.01
C GLY A 355 7.56 15.52 -6.59
N ASP A 356 7.71 14.44 -5.82
CA ASP A 356 8.16 14.49 -4.43
C ASP A 356 9.67 14.68 -4.38
N THR A 357 10.12 15.56 -3.48
CA THR A 357 11.52 15.70 -3.11
C THR A 357 11.91 14.69 -2.03
N ALA A 358 13.20 14.57 -1.72
CA ALA A 358 13.66 13.78 -0.58
C ALA A 358 12.99 14.20 0.74
N VAL A 359 12.77 15.50 0.96
CA VAL A 359 12.11 16.00 2.17
C VAL A 359 10.64 15.58 2.21
N ASN A 360 9.94 15.57 1.08
CA ASN A 360 8.58 15.04 1.03
C ASN A 360 8.54 13.56 1.43
N LEU A 361 9.49 12.74 0.94
CA LEU A 361 9.57 11.32 1.28
C LEU A 361 9.89 11.08 2.76
N ALA A 362 10.79 11.87 3.36
CA ALA A 362 11.04 11.83 4.79
C ALA A 362 9.77 12.10 5.59
N VAL A 363 8.94 13.07 5.16
CA VAL A 363 7.63 13.33 5.75
C VAL A 363 6.71 12.13 5.58
N HIS A 364 6.56 11.58 4.37
CA HIS A 364 5.73 10.39 4.09
C HIS A 364 6.06 9.18 4.98
N LYS A 365 7.30 9.06 5.43
CA LYS A 365 7.78 7.98 6.31
C LYS A 365 7.95 8.40 7.76
N ASN A 366 7.53 9.60 8.13
CA ASN A 366 7.68 10.18 9.46
C ASN A 366 9.13 10.13 9.98
N GLN A 367 10.10 10.38 9.09
CA GLN A 367 11.53 10.33 9.38
C GLN A 367 11.99 11.66 10.00
N THR A 368 11.55 11.92 11.24
CA THR A 368 11.81 13.19 11.93
C THR A 368 13.30 13.51 12.05
N GLN A 369 14.16 12.50 12.21
CA GLN A 369 15.62 12.71 12.34
C GLN A 369 16.27 13.14 11.04
N ILE A 370 15.86 12.57 9.90
CA ILE A 370 16.30 13.04 8.57
C ILE A 370 15.95 14.51 8.41
N LEU A 371 14.71 14.91 8.76
CA LEU A 371 14.30 16.29 8.62
C LEU A 371 15.12 17.23 9.52
N LYS A 372 15.29 16.90 10.82
CA LYS A 372 16.13 17.68 11.74
C LYS A 372 17.54 17.85 11.19
N GLN A 373 18.11 16.77 10.67
CA GLN A 373 19.44 16.79 10.07
C GLN A 373 19.51 17.63 8.79
N VAL A 374 18.51 17.55 7.89
CA VAL A 374 18.45 18.44 6.70
C VAL A 374 18.39 19.90 7.14
N ILE A 375 17.63 20.22 8.19
CA ILE A 375 17.53 21.59 8.70
C ILE A 375 18.88 22.09 9.25
N ASP A 376 19.64 21.23 9.93
CA ASP A 376 20.96 21.58 10.46
C ASP A 376 22.02 21.73 9.35
N LEU A 377 21.88 21.02 8.24
CA LEU A 377 22.85 20.99 7.14
C LEU A 377 22.58 22.04 6.04
N VAL A 378 21.37 22.56 5.93
CA VAL A 378 20.96 23.47 4.84
C VAL A 378 20.71 24.89 5.39
N LYS A 379 21.23 25.90 4.69
CA LYS A 379 20.96 27.32 5.02
C LYS A 379 19.46 27.62 4.98
N ILE A 380 19.02 28.51 5.87
CA ILE A 380 17.58 28.80 6.03
C ILE A 380 16.92 29.26 4.73
N GLU A 381 17.58 30.06 3.89
CA GLU A 381 17.02 30.54 2.62
C GLU A 381 16.76 29.38 1.65
N ALA A 382 17.72 28.47 1.50
CA ALA A 382 17.60 27.30 0.65
C ALA A 382 16.58 26.29 1.21
N LEU A 383 16.51 26.13 2.54
CA LEU A 383 15.49 25.31 3.19
C LEU A 383 14.07 25.83 2.89
N LEU A 384 13.86 27.15 2.92
CA LEU A 384 12.58 27.76 2.59
C LEU A 384 12.18 27.51 1.13
N GLU A 385 13.13 27.55 0.20
CA GLU A 385 12.87 27.19 -1.20
C GLU A 385 12.50 25.71 -1.32
N LEU A 386 13.27 24.81 -0.67
CA LEU A 386 13.04 23.37 -0.67
C LEU A 386 11.64 23.00 -0.13
N LEU A 387 11.24 23.60 0.98
CA LEU A 387 9.91 23.40 1.59
C LEU A 387 8.76 23.90 0.70
N ASN A 388 9.03 24.84 -0.20
CA ASN A 388 8.06 25.39 -1.15
C ASN A 388 7.93 24.58 -2.44
N ILE A 389 8.82 23.61 -2.69
CA ILE A 389 8.73 22.76 -3.86
C ILE A 389 7.42 21.95 -3.80
N LYS A 390 6.65 22.04 -4.88
CA LYS A 390 5.36 21.35 -5.02
C LYS A 390 5.52 20.01 -5.73
N ASN A 391 4.87 18.98 -5.19
CA ASN A 391 4.72 17.70 -5.90
C ASN A 391 3.63 17.76 -6.98
N GLU A 392 3.35 16.63 -7.64
CA GLU A 392 2.35 16.57 -8.73
C GLU A 392 0.94 16.99 -8.28
N THR A 393 0.59 16.72 -7.02
CA THR A 393 -0.70 17.16 -6.44
C THR A 393 -0.70 18.63 -6.04
N GLY A 394 0.41 19.35 -6.23
CA GLY A 394 0.60 20.72 -5.82
C GLY A 394 0.91 20.90 -4.33
N ASN A 395 1.08 19.81 -3.58
CA ASN A 395 1.37 19.88 -2.14
C ASN A 395 2.81 20.34 -1.92
N THR A 396 3.00 21.31 -1.03
CA THR A 396 4.29 21.62 -0.41
C THR A 396 4.59 20.59 0.68
N THR A 397 5.82 20.54 1.17
CA THR A 397 6.20 19.67 2.30
C THR A 397 5.27 19.88 3.49
N LEU A 398 4.98 21.14 3.83
CA LEU A 398 4.14 21.49 4.97
C LEU A 398 2.69 21.00 4.84
N LEU A 399 2.15 21.00 3.60
CA LEU A 399 0.83 20.43 3.34
C LEU A 399 0.82 18.91 3.50
N CYS A 400 1.88 18.21 3.07
CA CYS A 400 2.03 16.77 3.29
C CYS A 400 2.08 16.44 4.80
N VAL A 401 2.86 17.20 5.57
CA VAL A 401 2.98 17.04 7.04
C VAL A 401 1.61 17.16 7.72
N ALA A 402 0.85 18.21 7.39
CA ALA A 402 -0.45 18.46 7.98
C ALA A 402 -1.50 17.40 7.61
N HIS A 403 -1.48 16.93 6.36
CA HIS A 403 -2.38 15.89 5.89
C HIS A 403 -2.12 14.54 6.56
N GLN A 404 -0.86 14.20 6.81
CA GLN A 404 -0.46 12.95 7.45
C GLN A 404 -0.50 13.00 8.99
N GLY A 405 -0.64 14.21 9.55
CA GLY A 405 -0.72 14.40 10.99
C GLY A 405 0.62 14.22 11.71
N HIS A 406 1.74 14.59 11.08
CA HIS A 406 3.06 14.53 11.72
C HIS A 406 3.34 15.82 12.51
N SER A 407 2.70 15.95 13.69
CA SER A 407 2.72 17.18 14.49
C SER A 407 4.12 17.57 14.99
N GLU A 408 4.99 16.61 15.35
CA GLU A 408 6.37 16.91 15.74
C GLU A 408 7.17 17.52 14.59
N ILE A 409 7.07 16.93 13.40
CA ILE A 409 7.69 17.46 12.18
C ILE A 409 7.16 18.85 11.87
N LEU A 410 5.83 19.05 11.98
CA LEU A 410 5.22 20.36 11.77
C LEU A 410 5.82 21.40 12.70
N LYS A 411 5.91 21.08 14.00
CA LYS A 411 6.48 21.95 15.01
C LYS A 411 7.93 22.30 14.67
N CYS A 412 8.76 21.31 14.32
CA CYS A 412 10.15 21.55 13.93
C CYS A 412 10.26 22.53 12.76
N ILE A 413 9.42 22.39 11.71
CA ILE A 413 9.45 23.32 10.58
C ILE A 413 8.98 24.71 11.01
N VAL A 414 7.87 24.81 11.74
CA VAL A 414 7.29 26.10 12.16
C VAL A 414 8.23 26.87 13.10
N ASP A 415 8.93 26.19 14.01
CA ASP A 415 9.85 26.82 14.97
C ASP A 415 11.09 27.44 14.30
N ILE A 416 11.43 27.03 13.09
CA ILE A 416 12.68 27.41 12.40
C ILE A 416 12.43 28.44 11.29
N VAL A 417 11.21 28.50 10.75
CA VAL A 417 10.85 29.46 9.71
C VAL A 417 10.64 30.85 10.33
N PRO A 418 11.35 31.89 9.85
CA PRO A 418 11.16 33.27 10.31
C PRO A 418 9.71 33.76 10.18
N ALA A 419 9.26 34.59 11.11
CA ALA A 419 7.85 35.03 11.21
C ALA A 419 7.34 35.76 9.95
N ASP A 420 8.20 36.55 9.29
CA ASP A 420 7.90 37.26 8.04
C ASP A 420 7.66 36.31 6.84
N GLY A 421 8.32 35.16 6.83
CA GLY A 421 8.16 34.10 5.83
C GLY A 421 7.09 33.06 6.17
N LEU A 422 6.78 32.86 7.46
CA LEU A 422 5.92 31.78 7.94
C LEU A 422 4.50 31.87 7.39
N LEU A 423 3.86 33.04 7.46
CA LEU A 423 2.49 33.22 6.95
C LEU A 423 2.39 32.88 5.46
N LYS A 424 3.36 33.34 4.67
CA LYS A 424 3.40 33.09 3.22
C LYS A 424 3.51 31.60 2.90
N LEU A 425 4.21 30.82 3.74
CA LEU A 425 4.33 29.38 3.62
C LEU A 425 3.02 28.68 4.02
N LEU A 426 2.41 29.06 5.16
CA LEU A 426 1.15 28.49 5.65
C LEU A 426 -0.03 28.74 4.70
N ALA A 427 -0.02 29.90 4.00
CA ALA A 427 -1.06 30.29 3.05
C ALA A 427 -0.92 29.61 1.67
N LYS A 428 0.13 28.81 1.41
CA LYS A 428 0.28 28.13 0.12
C LYS A 428 -0.85 27.12 -0.11
N GLN A 429 -1.39 27.15 -1.32
CA GLN A 429 -2.44 26.25 -1.76
C GLN A 429 -1.91 25.17 -2.73
N ASN A 430 -2.41 23.95 -2.58
CA ASN A 430 -2.19 22.88 -3.55
C ASN A 430 -3.10 23.00 -4.79
N SER A 431 -3.09 21.97 -5.65
CA SER A 431 -3.92 21.94 -6.86
C SER A 431 -5.43 21.98 -6.62
N LYS A 432 -5.90 21.66 -5.40
CA LYS A 432 -7.30 21.74 -4.97
C LYS A 432 -7.63 23.02 -4.21
N GLY A 433 -6.67 23.92 -4.04
CA GLY A 433 -6.84 25.13 -3.22
C GLY A 433 -6.64 24.90 -1.72
N TYR A 434 -6.18 23.71 -1.29
CA TYR A 434 -6.06 23.42 0.14
C TYR A 434 -4.85 24.14 0.72
N THR A 435 -5.09 24.90 1.78
CA THR A 435 -4.04 25.40 2.68
C THR A 435 -3.73 24.37 3.76
N ILE A 436 -2.78 24.68 4.64
CA ILE A 436 -2.46 23.84 5.78
C ILE A 436 -3.65 23.62 6.71
N MET A 437 -4.48 24.64 6.91
CA MET A 437 -5.68 24.57 7.76
C MET A 437 -6.71 23.60 7.18
N HIS A 438 -6.87 23.55 5.86
CA HIS A 438 -7.73 22.56 5.20
C HIS A 438 -7.21 21.14 5.42
N SER A 439 -5.90 20.95 5.31
CA SER A 439 -5.26 19.64 5.48
C SER A 439 -5.40 19.13 6.92
N ILE A 440 -5.26 20.02 7.91
CA ILE A 440 -5.51 19.74 9.34
C ILE A 440 -6.98 19.43 9.60
N ALA A 441 -7.89 20.21 9.02
CA ALA A 441 -9.33 19.97 9.12
C ALA A 441 -9.76 18.62 8.48
N CYS A 442 -8.99 18.10 7.53
CA CYS A 442 -9.20 16.75 7.00
C CYS A 442 -8.59 15.68 7.91
N SER A 443 -7.35 15.86 8.39
CA SER A 443 -6.65 14.86 9.19
C SER A 443 -7.13 14.77 10.63
N GLY A 444 -7.74 15.83 11.16
CA GLY A 444 -8.18 15.91 12.55
C GLY A 444 -7.04 16.13 13.54
N ASN A 445 -5.84 16.51 13.08
CA ASN A 445 -4.68 16.65 13.96
C ASN A 445 -4.73 17.94 14.78
N THR A 446 -5.21 17.81 16.01
CA THR A 446 -5.36 18.88 17.00
C THR A 446 -4.03 19.47 17.49
N GLU A 447 -2.99 18.66 17.60
CA GLU A 447 -1.66 19.13 18.01
C GLU A 447 -1.02 19.99 16.91
N SER A 448 -1.18 19.60 15.64
CA SER A 448 -0.76 20.40 14.50
C SER A 448 -1.45 21.76 14.45
N LEU A 449 -2.76 21.80 14.72
CA LEU A 449 -3.51 23.05 14.81
C LEU A 449 -2.97 23.94 15.92
N LYS A 450 -2.78 23.37 17.12
CA LYS A 450 -2.24 24.06 18.28
C LYS A 450 -0.86 24.65 18.01
N HIS A 451 0.06 23.89 17.43
CA HIS A 451 1.39 24.40 17.07
C HIS A 451 1.33 25.59 16.11
N ILE A 452 0.44 25.57 15.12
CA ILE A 452 0.30 26.72 14.21
C ILE A 452 -0.26 27.93 14.97
N ILE A 453 -1.32 27.73 15.76
CA ILE A 453 -1.98 28.79 16.54
C ILE A 453 -0.99 29.46 17.49
N ASP A 454 -0.16 28.67 18.18
CA ASP A 454 0.83 29.17 19.15
C ASP A 454 1.95 29.98 18.46
N SER A 455 2.17 29.78 17.16
CA SER A 455 3.28 30.37 16.40
C SER A 455 2.90 31.57 15.52
N ILE A 456 1.61 31.90 15.36
CA ILE A 456 1.16 33.02 14.53
C ILE A 456 0.23 33.98 15.27
N SER A 457 0.05 35.19 14.72
CA SER A 457 -0.91 36.14 15.27
C SER A 457 -2.36 35.65 15.09
N ALA A 458 -3.25 36.11 15.95
CA ALA A 458 -4.68 35.85 15.85
C ALA A 458 -5.30 36.26 14.51
N ASP A 459 -4.90 37.43 13.98
CA ASP A 459 -5.37 37.96 12.69
C ASP A 459 -4.92 37.07 11.53
N ASP A 460 -3.68 36.59 11.57
CA ASP A 460 -3.15 35.67 10.56
C ASP A 460 -3.82 34.30 10.64
N CYS A 461 -4.10 33.81 11.84
CA CYS A 461 -4.86 32.58 12.04
C CYS A 461 -6.27 32.70 11.43
N TYR A 462 -6.96 33.81 11.71
CA TYR A 462 -8.27 34.09 11.13
C TYR A 462 -8.22 34.11 9.59
N LYS A 463 -7.24 34.83 9.02
CA LYS A 463 -7.04 34.88 7.56
C LYS A 463 -6.86 33.49 6.98
N LEU A 464 -6.02 32.64 7.58
CA LEU A 464 -5.79 31.27 7.13
C LEU A 464 -7.03 30.37 7.25
N LEU A 465 -7.80 30.50 8.33
CA LEU A 465 -9.06 29.77 8.53
C LEU A 465 -10.14 30.22 7.52
N ALA A 466 -10.15 31.50 7.15
CA ALA A 466 -11.11 32.09 6.20
C ALA A 466 -10.75 31.82 4.72
N MET A 467 -9.53 31.36 4.41
CA MET A 467 -9.16 31.01 3.04
C MET A 467 -10.07 29.91 2.50
N LYS A 468 -10.41 29.99 1.22
CA LYS A 468 -11.27 29.03 0.54
C LYS A 468 -10.48 28.13 -0.40
N ASP A 469 -10.82 26.85 -0.41
CA ASP A 469 -10.37 25.91 -1.45
C ASP A 469 -11.06 26.18 -2.81
N HIS A 470 -10.75 25.39 -3.83
CA HIS A 470 -11.37 25.55 -5.15
C HIS A 470 -12.87 25.23 -5.20
N HIS A 471 -13.42 24.56 -4.17
CA HIS A 471 -14.85 24.32 -3.99
C HIS A 471 -15.51 25.39 -3.10
N GLY A 472 -14.76 26.39 -2.65
CA GLY A 472 -15.22 27.45 -1.76
C GLY A 472 -15.24 27.07 -0.28
N ASN A 473 -14.84 25.86 0.11
CA ASN A 473 -14.84 25.45 1.52
C ASN A 473 -13.76 26.19 2.28
N THR A 474 -14.07 26.62 3.51
CA THR A 474 -13.06 26.97 4.50
C THR A 474 -12.60 25.72 5.26
N ALA A 475 -11.52 25.83 6.03
CA ALA A 475 -11.09 24.77 6.94
C ALA A 475 -12.21 24.39 7.95
N VAL A 476 -12.99 25.37 8.40
CA VAL A 476 -14.12 25.15 9.33
C VAL A 476 -15.24 24.34 8.66
N ASN A 477 -15.56 24.63 7.39
CA ASN A 477 -16.54 23.84 6.63
C ASN A 477 -16.12 22.38 6.50
N LEU A 478 -14.83 22.12 6.25
CA LEU A 478 -14.28 20.77 6.11
C LEU A 478 -14.25 20.04 7.45
N ALA A 479 -13.81 20.69 8.53
CA ALA A 479 -13.82 20.10 9.87
C ALA A 479 -15.24 19.69 10.28
N ALA A 480 -16.22 20.57 10.05
CA ALA A 480 -17.63 20.30 10.28
C ALA A 480 -18.18 19.12 9.46
N PHE A 481 -17.83 19.06 8.17
CA PHE A 481 -18.28 17.98 7.28
C PHE A 481 -17.68 16.63 7.66
N ASN A 482 -16.39 16.60 7.99
CA ASN A 482 -15.68 15.39 8.40
C ASN A 482 -15.93 15.00 9.88
N GLY A 483 -16.71 15.79 10.62
CA GLY A 483 -17.02 15.52 12.02
C GLY A 483 -15.83 15.68 12.97
N GLN A 484 -14.86 16.54 12.64
CA GLN A 484 -13.69 16.82 13.48
C GLN A 484 -14.05 17.75 14.64
N THR A 485 -14.78 17.22 15.64
CA THR A 485 -15.30 17.98 16.78
C THR A 485 -14.22 18.73 17.54
N GLU A 486 -13.08 18.10 17.84
CA GLU A 486 -12.00 18.73 18.61
C GLU A 486 -11.30 19.86 17.83
N ILE A 487 -11.20 19.76 16.50
CA ILE A 487 -10.69 20.85 15.66
C ILE A 487 -11.64 22.05 15.75
N LEU A 488 -12.95 21.83 15.61
CA LEU A 488 -13.95 22.90 15.75
C LEU A 488 -13.89 23.53 17.14
N LYS A 489 -13.80 22.71 18.19
CA LYS A 489 -13.67 23.18 19.56
C LYS A 489 -12.44 24.07 19.75
N GLN A 490 -11.27 23.67 19.26
CA GLN A 490 -10.08 24.52 19.34
C GLN A 490 -10.21 25.84 18.58
N VAL A 491 -10.82 25.82 17.38
CA VAL A 491 -11.09 27.05 16.62
C VAL A 491 -12.06 27.96 17.37
N ILE A 492 -13.08 27.41 18.02
CA ILE A 492 -14.05 28.14 18.85
C ILE A 492 -13.36 28.70 20.11
N ASP A 493 -12.58 27.89 20.81
CA ASP A 493 -11.83 28.29 22.00
C ASP A 493 -10.88 29.45 21.67
N LEU A 494 -10.20 29.39 20.52
CA LEU A 494 -9.36 30.48 20.01
C LEU A 494 -10.17 31.76 19.75
N ALA A 495 -11.32 31.63 19.07
CA ALA A 495 -12.14 32.78 18.73
C ALA A 495 -12.86 33.40 19.95
N THR A 496 -12.94 32.67 21.06
CA THR A 496 -13.59 33.10 22.31
C THR A 496 -12.59 33.46 23.43
N THR A 497 -11.28 33.23 23.26
CA THR A 497 -10.29 33.54 24.30
C THR A 497 -10.00 35.04 24.41
N ALA A 498 -9.84 35.52 25.66
CA ALA A 498 -9.60 36.91 26.04
C ALA A 498 -8.39 37.59 25.35
N LYS A 499 -7.44 36.81 24.84
CA LYS A 499 -6.19 37.30 24.23
C LYS A 499 -6.40 37.97 22.86
N LEU A 500 -7.47 37.61 22.14
CA LEU A 500 -7.92 38.32 20.94
C LEU A 500 -8.70 39.60 21.29
N LEU A 501 -9.54 39.52 22.33
CA LEU A 501 -10.37 40.63 22.80
C LEU A 501 -9.55 41.83 23.30
N GLU A 502 -8.33 41.60 23.82
CA GLU A 502 -7.43 42.65 24.31
C GLU A 502 -6.67 43.42 23.22
N LEU A 503 -6.36 42.83 22.06
CA LEU A 503 -5.45 43.42 21.06
C LEU A 503 -6.14 44.32 20.03
N LEU A 504 -7.44 44.18 19.80
CA LEU A 504 -8.08 44.71 18.59
C LEU A 504 -8.98 45.93 18.75
N SER A 505 -9.26 46.43 19.96
CA SER A 505 -10.09 47.64 20.15
C SER A 505 -11.27 47.75 19.17
N ILE A 506 -12.11 46.70 19.08
CA ILE A 506 -13.51 46.61 18.56
C ILE A 506 -13.86 45.11 18.36
N GLU A 507 -15.00 44.68 18.92
CA GLU A 507 -15.91 43.58 18.51
C GLU A 507 -15.38 42.28 17.86
N ASN A 508 -14.65 41.43 18.59
CA ASN A 508 -14.23 40.10 18.07
C ASN A 508 -15.30 38.98 18.11
N LYS A 509 -16.51 39.24 18.61
CA LYS A 509 -17.63 38.28 18.44
C LYS A 509 -18.06 38.14 16.96
N ASP A 510 -17.81 39.18 16.18
CA ASP A 510 -18.15 39.23 14.75
C ASP A 510 -17.27 38.27 13.92
N GLY A 511 -16.03 37.96 14.36
CA GLY A 511 -15.12 37.08 13.64
C GLY A 511 -15.55 35.61 13.61
N LEU A 512 -15.88 35.02 14.77
CA LEU A 512 -16.36 33.64 14.83
C LEU A 512 -17.66 33.48 14.03
N LEU A 513 -18.59 34.43 14.19
CA LEU A 513 -19.85 34.44 13.47
C LEU A 513 -19.62 34.52 11.96
N LYS A 514 -18.76 35.43 11.50
CA LYS A 514 -18.38 35.55 10.08
C LYS A 514 -17.81 34.24 9.55
N LEU A 515 -16.85 33.61 10.23
CA LEU A 515 -16.27 32.32 9.82
C LEU A 515 -17.34 31.22 9.70
N LEU A 516 -18.22 31.10 10.70
CA LEU A 516 -19.30 30.12 10.68
C LEU A 516 -20.32 30.39 9.57
N ALA A 517 -20.56 31.66 9.24
CA ALA A 517 -21.45 32.12 8.18
C ALA A 517 -20.86 31.99 6.77
N MET A 518 -19.55 31.77 6.62
CA MET A 518 -18.91 31.65 5.30
C MET A 518 -19.49 30.47 4.51
N GLN A 519 -20.00 30.79 3.33
CA GLN A 519 -20.59 29.81 2.42
C GLN A 519 -19.58 29.28 1.41
N ASN A 520 -19.58 27.97 1.18
CA ASN A 520 -18.83 27.36 0.09
C ASN A 520 -19.51 27.56 -1.28
N GLY A 521 -18.96 26.97 -2.35
CA GLY A 521 -19.50 27.09 -3.70
C GLY A 521 -20.92 26.52 -3.87
N LYS A 522 -21.40 25.71 -2.93
CA LYS A 522 -22.80 25.23 -2.85
C LYS A 522 -23.66 26.02 -1.87
N GLY A 523 -23.16 27.11 -1.30
CA GLY A 523 -23.89 27.89 -0.30
C GLY A 523 -23.88 27.28 1.11
N TYR A 524 -23.07 26.23 1.37
CA TYR A 524 -23.07 25.56 2.67
C TYR A 524 -22.21 26.34 3.66
N THR A 525 -22.79 26.66 4.82
CA THR A 525 -22.08 27.15 6.01
C THR A 525 -21.51 25.98 6.82
N ALA A 526 -20.76 26.27 7.90
CA ALA A 526 -20.30 25.22 8.81
C ALA A 526 -21.47 24.41 9.37
N ILE A 527 -22.58 25.07 9.76
CA ILE A 527 -23.77 24.39 10.29
C ILE A 527 -24.46 23.53 9.23
N HIS A 528 -24.48 23.92 7.94
CA HIS A 528 -24.96 23.03 6.87
C HIS A 528 -24.12 21.76 6.77
N SER A 529 -22.79 21.88 6.91
CA SER A 529 -21.89 20.72 6.91
C SER A 529 -22.13 19.82 8.12
N ILE A 530 -22.32 20.38 9.32
CA ILE A 530 -22.68 19.60 10.53
C ILE A 530 -24.04 18.93 10.35
N ALA A 531 -25.02 19.64 9.80
CA ALA A 531 -26.34 19.09 9.49
C ALA A 531 -26.26 17.94 8.48
N SER A 532 -25.33 17.99 7.53
CA SER A 532 -25.12 16.90 6.58
C SER A 532 -24.48 15.68 7.24
N SER A 533 -23.52 15.88 8.15
CA SER A 533 -22.81 14.78 8.83
C SER A 533 -23.59 14.20 10.00
N GLY A 534 -24.54 14.95 10.57
CA GLY A 534 -25.29 14.56 11.75
C GLY A 534 -24.49 14.66 13.05
N ASN A 535 -23.34 15.33 13.06
CA ASN A 535 -22.48 15.43 14.24
C ASN A 535 -23.06 16.42 15.27
N THR A 536 -23.93 15.91 16.15
CA THR A 536 -24.60 16.71 17.20
C THR A 536 -23.65 17.24 18.26
N GLU A 537 -22.48 16.62 18.45
CA GLU A 537 -21.48 17.08 19.40
C GLU A 537 -20.80 18.36 18.90
N SER A 538 -20.35 18.36 17.64
CA SER A 538 -19.87 19.54 16.95
C SER A 538 -20.91 20.66 16.95
N LEU A 539 -22.19 20.30 16.75
CA LEU A 539 -23.29 21.25 16.83
C LEU A 539 -23.37 21.92 18.21
N ARG A 540 -23.37 21.11 19.29
CA ARG A 540 -23.44 21.61 20.68
C ARG A 540 -22.32 22.60 20.97
N HIS A 541 -21.08 22.25 20.60
CA HIS A 541 -19.95 23.17 20.76
C HIS A 541 -20.14 24.49 20.01
N VAL A 542 -20.62 24.45 18.76
CA VAL A 542 -20.89 25.68 18.00
C VAL A 542 -21.99 26.52 18.65
N VAL A 543 -23.13 25.91 18.97
CA VAL A 543 -24.29 26.66 19.48
C VAL A 543 -24.10 27.16 20.91
N ASP A 544 -23.36 26.45 21.75
CA ASP A 544 -23.10 26.87 23.13
C ASP A 544 -22.12 28.03 23.22
N SER A 545 -21.34 28.28 22.17
CA SER A 545 -20.37 29.36 22.09
C SER A 545 -20.87 30.64 21.42
N ILE A 546 -22.12 30.67 20.93
CA ILE A 546 -22.74 31.84 20.27
C ILE A 546 -24.07 32.22 20.95
N SER A 547 -24.54 33.46 20.70
CA SER A 547 -25.83 33.89 21.25
C SER A 547 -27.01 33.21 20.54
N THR A 548 -28.20 33.27 21.13
CA THR A 548 -29.42 32.73 20.52
C THR A 548 -29.78 33.41 19.20
N ASP A 549 -29.49 34.70 19.09
CA ASP A 549 -29.80 35.51 17.91
C ASP A 549 -28.82 35.18 16.77
N ASP A 550 -27.52 35.07 17.07
CA ASP A 550 -26.49 34.64 16.11
C ASP A 550 -26.76 33.21 15.61
N CYS A 551 -27.20 32.33 16.52
CA CYS A 551 -27.57 30.96 16.19
C CYS A 551 -28.75 30.93 15.20
N TYR A 552 -29.78 31.74 15.44
CA TYR A 552 -30.91 31.88 14.53
C TYR A 552 -30.46 32.45 13.17
N GLU A 553 -29.61 33.47 13.16
CA GLU A 553 -29.06 34.04 11.91
C GLU A 553 -28.40 32.93 11.06
N LEU A 554 -27.46 32.17 11.65
CA LEU A 554 -26.75 31.10 10.94
C LEU A 554 -27.69 29.99 10.43
N LEU A 555 -28.76 29.69 11.16
CA LEU A 555 -29.75 28.70 10.77
C LEU A 555 -30.67 29.16 9.63
N THR A 556 -30.83 30.46 9.43
CA THR A 556 -31.69 31.00 8.36
C THR A 556 -30.94 31.15 7.04
N ILE A 557 -29.61 31.05 7.04
CA ILE A 557 -28.80 31.09 5.82
C ILE A 557 -29.21 29.93 4.91
N LYS A 558 -29.45 30.24 3.64
CA LYS A 558 -29.86 29.27 2.62
C LYS A 558 -28.70 28.91 1.71
N ASN A 559 -28.61 27.63 1.36
CA ASN A 559 -27.69 27.15 0.34
C ASN A 559 -28.18 27.46 -1.08
N ILE A 560 -27.46 26.99 -2.12
CA ILE A 560 -27.84 27.24 -3.52
C ILE A 560 -29.18 26.59 -3.93
N ASN A 561 -29.71 25.65 -3.15
CA ASN A 561 -31.01 25.02 -3.35
C ASN A 561 -32.09 25.70 -2.48
N GLY A 562 -31.78 26.83 -1.84
CA GLY A 562 -32.69 27.50 -0.91
C GLY A 562 -32.88 26.78 0.44
N SER A 563 -32.22 25.64 0.65
CA SER A 563 -32.36 24.84 1.86
C SER A 563 -31.55 25.45 3.00
N THR A 564 -32.13 25.47 4.20
CA THR A 564 -31.42 25.81 5.45
C THR A 564 -30.71 24.58 6.04
N PRO A 565 -29.85 24.70 7.06
CA PRO A 565 -29.23 23.53 7.70
C PRO A 565 -30.26 22.52 8.22
N ILE A 566 -31.41 22.99 8.74
CA ILE A 566 -32.46 22.10 9.24
C ILE A 566 -33.12 21.30 8.12
N HIS A 567 -33.28 21.87 6.91
CA HIS A 567 -33.75 21.11 5.76
C HIS A 567 -32.85 19.92 5.45
N ILE A 568 -31.53 20.12 5.52
CA ILE A 568 -30.54 19.06 5.30
C ILE A 568 -30.64 18.00 6.41
N ALA A 569 -30.63 18.43 7.67
CA ALA A 569 -30.70 17.52 8.82
C ALA A 569 -31.96 16.65 8.79
N VAL A 570 -33.13 17.27 8.52
CA VAL A 570 -34.42 16.59 8.43
C VAL A 570 -34.47 15.64 7.25
N HIS A 571 -34.02 16.06 6.07
CA HIS A 571 -33.93 15.18 4.90
C HIS A 571 -33.07 13.94 5.20
N LYS A 572 -31.96 14.11 5.94
CA LYS A 572 -31.03 13.03 6.29
C LYS A 572 -31.44 12.19 7.51
N GLY A 573 -32.51 12.54 8.23
CA GLY A 573 -32.98 11.76 9.38
C GLY A 573 -32.27 12.08 10.71
N HIS A 574 -31.65 13.26 10.85
CA HIS A 574 -30.89 13.62 12.05
C HIS A 574 -31.76 14.27 13.14
N THR A 575 -32.55 13.46 13.87
CA THR A 575 -33.50 13.95 14.89
C THR A 575 -32.84 14.74 16.02
N GLU A 576 -31.71 14.27 16.55
CA GLU A 576 -31.02 14.93 17.66
C GLU A 576 -30.43 16.29 17.26
N PHE A 577 -30.06 16.45 15.98
CA PHE A 577 -29.67 17.76 15.45
C PHE A 577 -30.84 18.74 15.53
N LEU A 578 -32.03 18.32 15.06
CA LEU A 578 -33.23 19.15 15.11
C LEU A 578 -33.59 19.56 16.55
N LYS A 579 -33.67 18.59 17.46
CA LYS A 579 -33.97 18.82 18.88
C LYS A 579 -32.99 19.81 19.51
N CYS A 580 -31.69 19.66 19.24
CA CYS A 580 -30.66 20.55 19.75
C CYS A 580 -30.85 22.00 19.26
N MET A 581 -31.17 22.20 17.98
CA MET A 581 -31.37 23.54 17.43
C MET A 581 -32.63 24.22 17.94
N ILE A 582 -33.76 23.50 17.97
CA ILE A 582 -35.04 24.07 18.44
C ILE A 582 -34.93 24.51 19.90
N ASN A 583 -34.31 23.69 20.75
CA ASN A 583 -34.13 24.01 22.16
C ASN A 583 -33.21 25.23 22.42
N LYS A 584 -32.40 25.62 21.43
CA LYS A 584 -31.44 26.73 21.58
C LYS A 584 -32.05 28.09 21.25
N ILE A 585 -33.00 28.16 20.32
CA ILE A 585 -33.60 29.41 19.85
C ILE A 585 -34.93 29.69 20.54
N SER A 586 -35.40 30.94 20.49
CA SER A 586 -36.73 31.28 21.05
C SER A 586 -37.85 30.59 20.25
N GLN A 587 -38.99 30.31 20.88
CA GLN A 587 -40.16 29.69 20.24
C GLN A 587 -40.60 30.44 18.98
N ASN A 588 -40.64 31.78 19.02
CA ASN A 588 -41.02 32.61 17.88
C ASN A 588 -40.01 32.48 16.72
N ALA A 589 -38.72 32.34 17.03
CA ALA A 589 -37.68 32.12 16.04
C ALA A 589 -37.78 30.70 15.46
N ALA A 590 -38.06 29.69 16.30
CA ALA A 590 -38.31 28.33 15.86
C ALA A 590 -39.47 28.28 14.87
N ASN A 591 -40.64 28.83 15.19
CA ASN A 591 -41.81 28.78 14.29
C ASN A 591 -41.50 29.42 12.92
N LYS A 592 -40.80 30.56 12.90
CA LYS A 592 -40.34 31.18 11.66
C LYS A 592 -39.38 30.28 10.89
N LEU A 593 -38.39 29.69 11.55
CA LEU A 593 -37.39 28.81 10.94
C LEU A 593 -38.01 27.55 10.33
N LEU A 594 -38.99 26.93 11.01
CA LEU A 594 -39.69 25.73 10.54
C LEU A 594 -40.55 26.02 9.29
N SER A 595 -41.03 27.26 9.14
CA SER A 595 -41.84 27.71 7.99
C SER A 595 -41.04 28.11 6.75
N ILE A 596 -39.70 28.17 6.85
CA ILE A 596 -38.85 28.51 5.71
C ILE A 596 -39.01 27.44 4.64
N VAL A 597 -39.19 27.88 3.39
CA VAL A 597 -39.20 27.01 2.21
C VAL A 597 -37.89 27.04 1.44
N ASP A 598 -37.54 25.92 0.83
CA ASP A 598 -36.41 25.82 -0.09
C ASP A 598 -36.76 26.31 -1.52
N GLN A 599 -35.88 26.08 -2.49
CA GLN A 599 -36.15 26.47 -3.86
C GLN A 599 -37.32 25.74 -4.49
N GLU A 600 -37.65 24.52 -4.09
CA GLU A 600 -38.82 23.81 -4.59
C GLU A 600 -40.11 24.20 -3.85
N GLY A 601 -40.04 25.17 -2.93
CA GLY A 601 -41.15 25.56 -2.10
C GLY A 601 -41.40 24.56 -0.96
N GLN A 602 -40.49 23.62 -0.72
CA GLN A 602 -40.65 22.59 0.29
C GLN A 602 -40.24 23.11 1.66
N THR A 603 -41.07 22.82 2.66
CA THR A 603 -40.72 22.98 4.08
C THR A 603 -40.05 21.71 4.61
N ILE A 604 -39.49 21.78 5.81
CA ILE A 604 -38.94 20.60 6.48
C ILE A 604 -39.96 19.48 6.71
N ILE A 605 -41.27 19.79 6.82
CA ILE A 605 -42.32 18.76 6.93
C ILE A 605 -42.45 17.97 5.62
N HIS A 606 -42.29 18.62 4.46
CA HIS A 606 -42.24 17.92 3.18
C HIS A 606 -41.08 16.93 3.16
N ASN A 607 -39.89 17.36 3.61
CA ASN A 607 -38.71 16.51 3.66
C ASN A 607 -38.88 15.33 4.63
N ALA A 608 -39.44 15.56 5.82
CA ALA A 608 -39.72 14.50 6.79
C ALA A 608 -40.75 13.49 6.25
N ALA A 609 -41.81 13.99 5.61
CA ALA A 609 -42.86 13.16 5.04
C ALA A 609 -42.38 12.35 3.83
N GLU A 610 -41.59 12.94 2.94
CA GLU A 610 -41.07 12.28 1.75
C GLU A 610 -40.05 11.17 2.10
N ASN A 611 -39.30 11.33 3.19
CA ASN A 611 -38.26 10.40 3.62
C ASN A 611 -38.69 9.45 4.76
N ASN A 612 -39.96 9.45 5.13
CA ASN A 612 -40.54 8.58 6.16
C ASN A 612 -39.95 8.75 7.58
N HIS A 613 -39.61 9.98 7.96
CA HIS A 613 -38.99 10.28 9.25
C HIS A 613 -40.04 10.63 10.32
N LEU A 614 -40.79 9.63 10.80
CA LEU A 614 -41.89 9.83 11.76
C LEU A 614 -41.44 10.51 13.07
N GLU A 615 -40.29 10.13 13.63
CA GLU A 615 -39.81 10.72 14.88
C GLU A 615 -39.49 12.22 14.71
N ILE A 616 -38.90 12.58 13.57
CA ILE A 616 -38.63 13.99 13.23
C ILE A 616 -39.93 14.76 13.07
N LEU A 617 -40.91 14.16 12.37
CA LEU A 617 -42.22 14.78 12.19
C LEU A 617 -42.92 15.04 13.52
N ASN A 618 -42.94 14.05 14.42
CA ASN A 618 -43.48 14.22 15.78
C ASN A 618 -42.75 15.36 16.51
N CYS A 619 -41.41 15.39 16.45
CA CYS A 619 -40.63 16.45 17.07
C CYS A 619 -40.98 17.85 16.49
N ILE A 620 -41.18 17.97 15.17
CA ILE A 620 -41.58 19.24 14.57
C ILE A 620 -42.96 19.67 15.08
N LEU A 621 -43.94 18.76 15.09
CA LEU A 621 -45.32 19.08 15.47
C LEU A 621 -45.48 19.35 16.98
N ASP A 622 -44.72 18.65 17.82
CA ASP A 622 -44.66 18.91 19.27
C ASP A 622 -44.11 20.30 19.58
N CYS A 623 -43.21 20.81 18.73
CA CYS A 623 -42.63 22.14 18.89
C CYS A 623 -43.49 23.26 18.30
N VAL A 624 -44.49 22.99 17.47
CA VAL A 624 -45.33 24.01 16.83
C VAL A 624 -46.63 24.17 17.63
N PRO A 625 -46.99 25.39 18.09
CA PRO A 625 -48.25 25.64 18.78
C PRO A 625 -49.45 25.21 17.94
N GLU A 626 -50.48 24.62 18.58
CA GLU A 626 -51.71 24.13 17.91
C GLU A 626 -52.27 25.09 16.84
N PRO A 627 -52.42 26.41 17.10
CA PRO A 627 -53.01 27.33 16.12
C PRO A 627 -52.19 27.52 14.83
N GLU A 628 -50.91 27.15 14.85
CA GLU A 628 -49.98 27.35 13.74
C GLU A 628 -49.72 26.04 12.96
N ARG A 629 -50.16 24.88 13.48
CA ARG A 629 -49.90 23.56 12.86
C ARG A 629 -50.53 23.43 11.49
N PHE A 630 -51.81 23.78 11.36
CA PHE A 630 -52.49 23.75 10.07
C PHE A 630 -51.73 24.60 9.05
N SER A 631 -51.38 25.83 9.41
CA SER A 631 -50.67 26.76 8.53
C SER A 631 -49.32 26.25 8.03
N LEU A 632 -48.64 25.40 8.81
CA LEU A 632 -47.36 24.79 8.43
C LEU A 632 -47.55 23.54 7.55
N ILE A 633 -48.52 22.67 7.90
CA ILE A 633 -48.81 21.42 7.18
C ILE A 633 -49.48 21.70 5.82
N SER A 634 -50.24 22.77 5.72
CA SER A 634 -50.98 23.15 4.50
C SER A 634 -50.12 23.86 3.45
N ILE A 635 -48.85 24.17 3.74
CA ILE A 635 -47.94 24.81 2.77
C ILE A 635 -47.82 23.89 1.56
N GLN A 636 -47.99 24.47 0.37
CA GLN A 636 -47.84 23.78 -0.90
C GLN A 636 -46.50 24.13 -1.53
N ASP A 637 -45.78 23.11 -1.98
CA ASP A 637 -44.56 23.27 -2.76
C ASP A 637 -44.85 23.85 -4.17
N LYS A 638 -43.82 24.01 -5.00
CA LYS A 638 -43.97 24.50 -6.38
C LYS A 638 -44.87 23.63 -7.27
N SER A 639 -45.02 22.36 -6.93
CA SER A 639 -45.96 21.45 -7.61
C SER A 639 -47.38 21.57 -7.07
N GLY A 640 -47.63 22.46 -6.12
CA GLY A 640 -48.89 22.55 -5.39
C GLY A 640 -49.09 21.41 -4.38
N SER A 641 -48.08 20.57 -4.14
CA SER A 641 -48.22 19.40 -3.27
C SER A 641 -47.96 19.80 -1.83
N THR A 642 -48.81 19.33 -0.90
CA THR A 642 -48.52 19.40 0.54
C THR A 642 -47.72 18.18 0.99
N ALA A 643 -47.19 18.19 2.21
CA ALA A 643 -46.53 17.01 2.77
C ALA A 643 -47.42 15.76 2.81
N VAL A 644 -48.74 15.93 2.94
CA VAL A 644 -49.73 14.84 2.87
C VAL A 644 -49.82 14.24 1.46
N HIS A 645 -49.68 15.06 0.40
CA HIS A 645 -49.62 14.53 -0.96
C HIS A 645 -48.38 13.65 -1.16
N ASN A 646 -47.22 14.09 -0.65
CA ASN A 646 -45.95 13.36 -0.79
C ASN A 646 -45.99 12.03 -0.05
N SER A 647 -46.47 12.01 1.20
CA SER A 647 -46.63 10.77 1.96
C SER A 647 -47.71 9.86 1.38
N ALA A 648 -48.81 10.41 0.85
CA ALA A 648 -49.86 9.63 0.19
C ALA A 648 -49.37 8.97 -1.10
N TYR A 649 -48.58 9.68 -1.90
CA TYR A 649 -47.94 9.15 -3.09
C TYR A 649 -46.91 8.06 -2.80
N LYS A 650 -46.29 8.08 -1.61
CA LYS A 650 -45.31 7.06 -1.17
C LYS A 650 -45.93 5.91 -0.35
N GLY A 651 -47.19 6.05 0.07
CA GLY A 651 -47.90 5.07 0.89
C GLY A 651 -47.53 5.09 2.37
N TYR A 652 -47.04 6.22 2.88
CA TYR A 652 -46.65 6.35 4.29
C TYR A 652 -47.84 6.72 5.16
N THR A 653 -48.73 5.75 5.40
CA THR A 653 -49.97 5.95 6.17
C THR A 653 -49.73 6.54 7.56
N HIS A 654 -48.72 6.06 8.28
CA HIS A 654 -48.40 6.53 9.63
C HIS A 654 -47.90 7.98 9.68
N ILE A 655 -47.25 8.48 8.62
CA ILE A 655 -46.87 9.88 8.46
C ILE A 655 -48.10 10.77 8.29
N ILE A 656 -49.08 10.31 7.48
CA ILE A 656 -50.36 11.01 7.31
C ILE A 656 -51.13 11.00 8.62
N GLN A 657 -51.21 9.86 9.29
CA GLN A 657 -51.89 9.71 10.58
C GLN A 657 -51.33 10.67 11.63
N CYS A 658 -50.00 10.78 11.72
CA CYS A 658 -49.33 11.74 12.60
C CYS A 658 -49.81 13.17 12.33
N MET A 659 -49.73 13.66 11.07
CA MET A 659 -50.17 15.01 10.72
C MET A 659 -51.66 15.25 11.01
N LEU A 660 -52.55 14.35 10.57
CA LEU A 660 -53.99 14.53 10.73
C LEU A 660 -54.43 14.46 12.21
N SER A 661 -53.77 13.64 13.03
CA SER A 661 -54.10 13.53 14.46
C SER A 661 -53.87 14.81 15.27
N THR A 662 -53.11 15.76 14.71
CA THR A 662 -52.79 17.05 15.32
C THR A 662 -53.68 18.21 14.87
N LEU A 663 -54.69 17.93 14.04
CA LEU A 663 -55.58 18.93 13.45
C LEU A 663 -57.03 18.74 13.90
N SER A 664 -57.82 19.82 13.90
CA SER A 664 -59.26 19.71 14.06
C SER A 664 -59.92 19.02 12.86
N GLU A 665 -61.17 18.55 13.01
CA GLU A 665 -61.93 17.93 11.91
C GLU A 665 -62.10 18.88 10.72
N THR A 666 -62.29 20.18 10.98
CA THR A 666 -62.40 21.23 9.96
C THR A 666 -61.10 21.43 9.19
N GLU A 667 -59.97 21.46 9.89
CA GLU A 667 -58.63 21.63 9.28
C GLU A 667 -58.22 20.37 8.51
N THR A 668 -58.51 19.18 9.05
CA THR A 668 -58.29 17.89 8.38
C THR A 668 -59.02 17.86 7.04
N LEU A 669 -60.29 18.28 7.03
CA LEU A 669 -61.09 18.35 5.81
C LEU A 669 -60.51 19.33 4.81
N GLU A 670 -60.14 20.54 5.26
CA GLU A 670 -59.55 21.56 4.40
C GLU A 670 -58.23 21.08 3.77
N LEU A 671 -57.34 20.49 4.57
CA LEU A 671 -56.05 19.95 4.13
C LEU A 671 -56.19 18.85 3.07
N LEU A 672 -57.12 17.90 3.29
CA LEU A 672 -57.35 16.78 2.36
C LEU A 672 -58.03 17.22 1.04
N GLN A 673 -58.66 18.39 1.02
CA GLN A 673 -59.24 18.99 -0.20
C GLN A 673 -58.24 19.83 -1.00
N LEU A 674 -57.06 20.14 -0.46
CA LEU A 674 -56.04 20.86 -1.21
C LEU A 674 -55.64 20.06 -2.45
N GLN A 675 -55.47 20.78 -3.55
CA GLN A 675 -55.19 20.23 -4.86
C GLN A 675 -53.82 20.70 -5.34
N ASN A 676 -53.02 19.76 -5.84
CA ASN A 676 -51.74 20.09 -6.46
C ASN A 676 -51.90 20.66 -7.88
N ILE A 677 -50.79 20.91 -8.58
CA ILE A 677 -50.80 21.48 -9.93
C ILE A 677 -51.56 20.63 -10.94
N ASN A 678 -51.73 19.33 -10.71
CA ASN A 678 -52.55 18.45 -11.56
C ASN A 678 -54.00 18.38 -11.11
N SER A 679 -54.39 19.22 -10.14
CA SER A 679 -55.67 19.16 -9.45
C SER A 679 -55.91 17.83 -8.71
N ASN A 680 -54.83 17.08 -8.41
CA ASN A 680 -54.92 15.86 -7.60
C ASN A 680 -54.98 16.24 -6.12
N THR A 681 -55.86 15.57 -5.38
CA THR A 681 -55.83 15.54 -3.91
C THR A 681 -54.90 14.43 -3.41
N ALA A 682 -54.59 14.40 -2.12
CA ALA A 682 -53.81 13.31 -1.52
C ALA A 682 -54.41 11.92 -1.79
N LEU A 683 -55.75 11.82 -1.81
CA LEU A 683 -56.46 10.58 -2.14
C LEU A 683 -56.24 10.12 -3.59
N HIS A 684 -56.15 11.05 -4.55
CA HIS A 684 -55.76 10.72 -5.93
C HIS A 684 -54.36 10.10 -5.96
N CYS A 685 -53.39 10.70 -5.25
CA CYS A 685 -52.02 10.22 -5.20
C CYS A 685 -51.91 8.81 -4.60
N ALA A 686 -52.61 8.53 -3.49
CA ALA A 686 -52.63 7.21 -2.87
C ALA A 686 -53.30 6.15 -3.76
N ALA A 687 -54.41 6.52 -4.43
CA ALA A 687 -55.13 5.63 -5.34
C ALA A 687 -54.33 5.32 -6.62
N ASP A 688 -53.68 6.33 -7.22
CA ASP A 688 -52.79 6.18 -8.39
C ASP A 688 -51.70 5.15 -8.12
N ARG A 689 -51.13 5.16 -6.92
CA ARG A 689 -50.05 4.27 -6.50
C ARG A 689 -50.49 2.97 -5.84
N GLY A 690 -51.80 2.77 -5.67
CA GLY A 690 -52.35 1.54 -5.11
C GLY A 690 -52.04 1.34 -3.63
N HIS A 691 -51.84 2.41 -2.87
CA HIS A 691 -51.55 2.35 -1.44
C HIS A 691 -52.84 2.16 -0.63
N THR A 692 -53.33 0.91 -0.57
CA THR A 692 -54.64 0.55 -0.01
C THR A 692 -54.84 1.00 1.44
N GLU A 693 -53.86 0.77 2.30
CA GLU A 693 -53.91 1.20 3.71
C GLU A 693 -54.03 2.72 3.82
N THR A 694 -53.32 3.46 2.97
CA THR A 694 -53.38 4.92 2.95
C THR A 694 -54.71 5.43 2.42
N VAL A 695 -55.24 4.80 1.36
CA VAL A 695 -56.58 5.10 0.83
C VAL A 695 -57.64 4.85 1.91
N GLU A 696 -57.60 3.70 2.56
CA GLU A 696 -58.54 3.35 3.63
C GLU A 696 -58.46 4.36 4.79
N TYR A 697 -57.25 4.72 5.22
CA TYR A 697 -57.06 5.68 6.29
C TYR A 697 -57.62 7.07 5.95
N ILE A 698 -57.29 7.63 4.78
CA ILE A 698 -57.80 8.94 4.33
C ILE A 698 -59.32 8.93 4.23
N VAL A 699 -59.91 7.86 3.68
CA VAL A 699 -61.37 7.70 3.56
C VAL A 699 -62.04 7.67 4.92
N ASN A 700 -61.42 7.03 5.92
CA ASN A 700 -61.93 6.95 7.29
C ASN A 700 -61.66 8.20 8.14
N SER A 701 -60.81 9.12 7.67
CA SER A 701 -60.46 10.35 8.39
C SER A 701 -61.45 11.49 8.21
N VAL A 702 -62.51 11.31 7.41
CA VAL A 702 -63.52 12.34 7.13
C VAL A 702 -64.95 11.82 7.28
N SER A 703 -65.88 12.74 7.58
CA SER A 703 -67.31 12.42 7.68
C SER A 703 -67.89 11.91 6.36
N THR A 704 -68.96 11.11 6.39
CA THR A 704 -69.53 10.51 5.17
C THR A 704 -70.04 11.52 4.13
N PRO A 705 -70.66 12.67 4.47
CA PRO A 705 -71.00 13.70 3.47
C PRO A 705 -69.77 14.31 2.79
N ASP A 706 -68.68 14.50 3.54
CA ASP A 706 -67.45 15.10 3.05
C ASP A 706 -66.61 14.14 2.21
N LEU A 707 -66.66 12.84 2.54
CA LEU A 707 -66.09 11.77 1.75
C LEU A 707 -66.65 11.75 0.33
N VAL A 708 -67.98 11.86 0.18
CA VAL A 708 -68.63 11.90 -1.14
C VAL A 708 -68.13 13.08 -1.97
N ARG A 709 -67.89 14.23 -1.33
CA ARG A 709 -67.30 15.40 -1.98
C ARG A 709 -65.87 15.11 -2.44
N GLN A 710 -65.01 14.54 -1.59
CA GLN A 710 -63.62 14.20 -1.95
C GLN A 710 -63.53 13.17 -3.09
N LEU A 711 -64.36 12.12 -3.06
CA LEU A 711 -64.38 11.08 -4.10
C LEU A 711 -64.87 11.59 -5.46
N ARG A 712 -65.58 12.72 -5.50
CA ARG A 712 -66.09 13.36 -6.73
C ARG A 712 -65.17 14.42 -7.30
N MET A 713 -64.13 14.83 -6.56
CA MET A 713 -63.17 15.82 -7.06
C MET A 713 -62.47 15.24 -8.30
N GLN A 714 -62.42 16.03 -9.36
CA GLN A 714 -61.75 15.67 -10.60
C GLN A 714 -60.41 16.40 -10.68
N ASN A 715 -59.41 15.69 -11.16
CA ASN A 715 -58.14 16.26 -11.53
C ASN A 715 -58.20 16.94 -12.92
N LYS A 716 -57.07 17.45 -13.40
CA LYS A 716 -56.98 18.12 -14.73
C LYS A 716 -57.37 17.22 -15.91
N ASP A 717 -57.24 15.90 -15.76
CA ASP A 717 -57.63 14.91 -16.78
C ASP A 717 -59.10 14.47 -16.64
N GLY A 718 -59.86 15.07 -15.72
CA GLY A 718 -61.23 14.68 -15.41
C GLY A 718 -61.35 13.38 -14.59
N LYS A 719 -60.23 12.82 -14.14
CA LYS A 719 -60.20 11.58 -13.35
C LYS A 719 -60.49 11.87 -11.88
N THR A 720 -61.28 11.01 -11.26
CA THR A 720 -61.50 11.00 -9.81
C THR A 720 -60.58 9.96 -9.14
N PRO A 721 -60.43 9.93 -7.80
CA PRO A 721 -59.62 8.90 -7.14
C PRO A 721 -60.09 7.47 -7.45
N LEU A 722 -61.41 7.30 -7.66
CA LEU A 722 -62.00 6.01 -8.05
C LEU A 722 -61.53 5.51 -9.41
N HIS A 723 -61.28 6.41 -10.37
CA HIS A 723 -60.75 6.01 -11.67
C HIS A 723 -59.36 5.41 -11.53
N TYR A 724 -58.51 6.02 -10.70
CA TYR A 724 -57.18 5.50 -10.38
C TYR A 724 -57.24 4.17 -9.60
N ALA A 725 -58.12 4.08 -8.59
CA ALA A 725 -58.31 2.84 -7.85
C ALA A 725 -58.78 1.67 -8.73
N ALA A 726 -59.64 1.94 -9.73
CA ALA A 726 -60.10 0.94 -10.68
C ALA A 726 -59.02 0.49 -11.68
N ASP A 727 -58.19 1.43 -12.16
CA ASP A 727 -57.08 1.17 -13.09
C ASP A 727 -55.95 0.37 -12.43
N SER A 728 -55.69 0.65 -11.14
CA SER A 728 -54.71 -0.07 -10.33
C SER A 728 -55.20 -1.41 -9.77
N GLY A 729 -56.44 -1.83 -10.08
CA GLY A 729 -56.98 -3.17 -9.77
C GLY A 729 -57.74 -3.32 -8.44
N TYR A 730 -58.08 -2.24 -7.73
CA TYR A 730 -58.58 -2.25 -6.34
C TYR A 730 -60.11 -2.06 -6.19
N ARG A 731 -60.89 -2.68 -7.08
CA ARG A 731 -62.35 -2.48 -7.16
C ARG A 731 -63.14 -2.86 -5.89
N LYS A 732 -62.63 -3.75 -5.03
CA LYS A 732 -63.42 -4.36 -3.94
C LYS A 732 -63.44 -3.58 -2.62
N ASP A 733 -62.43 -2.75 -2.33
CA ASP A 733 -62.30 -2.16 -1.00
C ASP A 733 -63.04 -0.82 -0.86
N ILE A 734 -63.11 -0.02 -1.94
CA ILE A 734 -63.81 1.28 -1.94
C ILE A 734 -65.32 1.14 -2.17
N GLU A 735 -65.78 0.09 -2.87
CA GLU A 735 -67.22 -0.15 -3.13
C GLU A 735 -67.98 -0.68 -1.89
N SER A 736 -67.29 -1.00 -0.78
CA SER A 736 -67.88 -1.65 0.42
C SER A 736 -68.33 -0.70 1.55
N LYS A 737 -68.08 0.61 1.40
CA LYS A 737 -68.54 1.69 2.30
C LYS A 737 -69.34 2.70 1.49
#